data_AF-A0A6G3Z0A4-F1
#
_entry.id   AF-A0A6G3Z0A4-F1
#
_cell.length_a   1.000
_cell.length_b   1.000
_cell.length_c   1.000
_cell.angle_alpha   90.00
_cell.angle_beta   90.00
_cell.angle_gamma   90.00
#
_symmetry.space_group_name_H-M   'P 1'
#
loop_
_entity.id
_entity.type
_entity.pdbx_description
1 polymer ?
#
loop_
_entity_poly.entity_id
_entity_poly.type
_entity_poly.pdbx_seq_one_letter_code
_entity_poly.pdbx_strand_id
1 'polypeptide(L)'
;LTIDDAAATTIVATLAGGDAMIVASEIININATIDSSLQTNNSTLSLEDENIDGSLIINLNAPILLGFSQVLTGDGSVVNVAATGSVQNGLDVAADGATVNLDVGTFQEGEPIVLRNDVTLNGGGAENTILDGAGLHNVLKVENGVTASINNLTIAEGSTTLGSGGIDNDGTFIISNSTVRDNIGGEGGGGIDNNGTLIISNSTISNNVVLFGDGGGINNEGSLTITDSLISGNVAEFQGGGISSDGIELTILNSTISENETVNYLGGGISAEAGSFLLSNSTVSMNQAAGGGGGVTVVGTATAIIENSTIANNFATDNGGGIDVDGGVDVTVSNSTISNNTADGDGGGLSVGTTSIVNLEQSTLTENTAGISGSGIANLLGGQLTLSNTIAAGNTGIDITGPFTDAGTNFIGGDPLLGPLADNGGPTQTHALLLGSPAIDAGSGIGPDQRGAAVVNGIRDIGAFEFEGIVPPPTPVPPPVPPVPGPIPGPSPTLSEEIAPCFVDCGTEPPENRDDRDIATEFEPDQDSNQEFGFVADYEVHLGIQAPPLQDFDALQRASEVTGVPPVLVYARFVPATDATQALETSGLSKSNQENRLTQRSVAEAEELTAQGKAQGAEKSADDLLELVLVTPTGRPQRFATGVTRAQVSETVRHLQIELTDRTRRRRTDYLKPAQQLYSWLVKPLEDELVGENIGHISFILDQGLRSLPLAALHDGQQFIIEKYSVGLMPSLSLTDTRIANIRNASVLAMGADKFSDQPALPAVPLELSTIEQLWPGALFLNESFTPEAIVEARQEEAYGVLHLATHGEFSKGSLDNSYIQFWDRRLSLDQLPQLQLDRPTIELLVLSACRTVLGDEEAELGFAGLAVKAGAKSAIATLWRVSDLETASFMAEFYTQLGQASYKAEALQQAQLAMLRGDIKIQDGNLVWSGGTQPLPEGLGNVSLADIQHPYYWSAFSLVGSPW
;
A
#
# COMPACT_ATOMS: atom_id res chain seq x y z
N LEU A 1 -19.00 -17.30 56.44
CA LEU A 1 -19.61 -18.56 56.92
C LEU A 1 -18.78 -19.12 58.07
N THR A 2 -19.43 -19.75 59.05
CA THR A 2 -18.77 -20.59 60.07
C THR A 2 -19.15 -22.02 59.77
N ILE A 3 -18.20 -22.85 59.34
CA ILE A 3 -18.42 -24.27 59.03
C ILE A 3 -17.77 -25.07 60.15
N ASP A 4 -18.60 -25.80 60.90
CA ASP A 4 -18.17 -26.63 62.03
C ASP A 4 -18.16 -28.10 61.62
N ASP A 5 -17.18 -28.84 62.14
CA ASP A 5 -16.65 -30.10 61.63
C ASP A 5 -17.67 -31.23 61.35
N ALA A 6 -17.84 -31.60 60.07
CA ALA A 6 -17.87 -32.99 59.57
C ALA A 6 -18.24 -33.08 58.07
N ALA A 7 -17.42 -33.83 57.31
CA ALA A 7 -17.54 -34.12 55.87
C ALA A 7 -17.21 -32.97 54.91
N ALA A 8 -16.42 -33.32 53.88
CA ALA A 8 -15.95 -32.43 52.82
C ALA A 8 -17.12 -31.67 52.17
N THR A 9 -17.18 -30.37 52.44
CA THR A 9 -18.23 -29.48 51.97
C THR A 9 -17.61 -28.41 51.10
N THR A 10 -17.69 -28.61 49.78
CA THR A 10 -17.30 -27.65 48.74
C THR A 10 -17.93 -26.30 49.03
N ILE A 11 -17.11 -25.26 49.24
CA ILE A 11 -17.60 -23.89 49.35
C ILE A 11 -17.79 -23.36 47.93
N VAL A 12 -18.99 -23.52 47.38
CA VAL A 12 -19.41 -22.81 46.16
C VAL A 12 -19.84 -21.40 46.58
N ALA A 13 -18.89 -20.47 46.58
CA ALA A 13 -19.13 -19.06 46.91
C ALA A 13 -19.22 -18.20 45.66
N THR A 14 -20.43 -17.84 45.24
CA THR A 14 -20.63 -16.68 44.37
C THR A 14 -20.42 -15.43 45.22
N LEU A 15 -19.27 -14.76 45.08
CA LEU A 15 -18.94 -13.53 45.82
C LEU A 15 -19.68 -12.30 45.24
N ALA A 16 -21.02 -12.36 45.28
CA ALA A 16 -21.89 -11.30 44.82
C ALA A 16 -21.90 -10.10 45.79
N GLY A 17 -20.90 -9.23 45.66
CA GLY A 17 -20.89 -7.87 46.22
C GLY A 17 -20.94 -7.76 47.75
N GLY A 18 -19.80 -7.96 48.42
CA GLY A 18 -19.61 -7.59 49.83
C GLY A 18 -18.51 -8.38 50.55
N ASP A 19 -18.00 -7.82 51.65
CA ASP A 19 -16.95 -8.43 52.46
C ASP A 19 -17.40 -9.79 53.05
N ALA A 20 -16.78 -10.88 52.59
CA ALA A 20 -17.13 -12.24 52.99
C ALA A 20 -16.12 -12.83 53.98
N MET A 21 -16.45 -12.81 55.28
CA MET A 21 -15.64 -13.49 56.30
C MET A 21 -15.90 -15.01 56.26
N ILE A 22 -14.87 -15.79 55.88
CA ILE A 22 -14.90 -17.26 55.88
C ILE A 22 -14.02 -17.76 57.02
N VAL A 23 -14.58 -18.61 57.89
CA VAL A 23 -13.86 -19.21 59.02
C VAL A 23 -14.05 -20.73 58.95
N ALA A 24 -12.93 -21.46 58.89
CA ALA A 24 -12.86 -22.92 58.89
C ALA A 24 -11.81 -23.41 59.88
N SER A 25 -11.94 -24.66 60.31
CA SER A 25 -11.14 -25.26 61.39
C SER A 25 -9.92 -26.08 60.94
N GLU A 26 -9.87 -26.53 59.67
CA GLU A 26 -8.81 -27.41 59.17
C GLU A 26 -8.27 -27.04 57.77
N ILE A 27 -9.12 -27.08 56.74
CA ILE A 27 -8.76 -26.81 55.34
C ILE A 27 -9.91 -26.03 54.67
N ILE A 28 -9.58 -25.05 53.82
CA ILE A 28 -10.51 -24.40 52.89
C ILE A 28 -10.09 -24.78 51.48
N ASN A 29 -10.91 -25.58 50.79
CA ASN A 29 -10.78 -25.83 49.36
C ASN A 29 -11.70 -24.87 48.59
N ILE A 30 -11.11 -24.00 47.77
CA ILE A 30 -11.85 -23.12 46.86
C ILE A 30 -11.91 -23.79 45.48
N ASN A 31 -12.97 -24.56 45.24
CA ASN A 31 -13.30 -25.13 43.92
C ASN A 31 -14.56 -24.44 43.38
N ALA A 32 -14.51 -23.11 43.25
CA ALA A 32 -15.64 -22.26 42.88
C ALA A 32 -15.20 -21.18 41.90
N THR A 33 -16.13 -20.71 41.06
CA THR A 33 -15.88 -19.59 40.14
C THR A 33 -15.49 -18.33 40.91
N ILE A 34 -14.34 -17.76 40.58
CA ILE A 34 -13.88 -16.48 41.13
C ILE A 34 -14.31 -15.39 40.16
N ASP A 35 -15.10 -14.42 40.64
CA ASP A 35 -15.66 -13.35 39.82
C ASP A 35 -15.24 -11.97 40.37
N SER A 36 -14.34 -11.31 39.66
CA SER A 36 -13.85 -9.97 40.02
C SER A 36 -14.61 -8.83 39.36
N SER A 37 -15.48 -9.12 38.37
CA SER A 37 -16.22 -8.13 37.55
C SER A 37 -17.14 -7.20 38.37
N LEU A 38 -17.46 -7.58 39.61
CA LEU A 38 -18.36 -6.85 40.51
C LEU A 38 -17.67 -5.77 41.38
N GLN A 39 -16.37 -5.51 41.20
CA GLN A 39 -15.57 -4.57 41.98
C GLN A 39 -15.29 -3.27 41.21
N THR A 40 -15.79 -2.12 41.68
CA THR A 40 -15.78 -0.85 40.93
C THR A 40 -14.63 0.12 41.26
N ASN A 41 -13.69 -0.26 42.13
CA ASN A 41 -12.71 0.68 42.71
C ASN A 41 -11.27 0.23 42.45
N ASN A 42 -10.56 1.00 41.63
CA ASN A 42 -9.19 0.71 41.19
C ASN A 42 -8.14 0.73 42.33
N SER A 43 -7.04 0.00 42.06
CA SER A 43 -5.70 0.21 42.65
C SER A 43 -5.44 -0.28 44.07
N THR A 44 -5.87 -1.50 44.43
CA THR A 44 -5.02 -2.48 45.18
C THR A 44 -5.74 -3.82 45.39
N LEU A 45 -4.99 -4.93 45.28
CA LEU A 45 -5.25 -6.14 46.08
C LEU A 45 -4.14 -6.28 47.14
N SER A 46 -4.12 -5.34 48.10
CA SER A 46 -3.16 -5.32 49.20
C SER A 46 -3.79 -5.85 50.48
N LEU A 47 -3.14 -6.82 51.11
CA LEU A 47 -3.59 -7.49 52.33
C LEU A 47 -2.45 -7.48 53.36
N GLU A 48 -2.19 -6.32 53.95
CA GLU A 48 -1.29 -6.18 55.10
C GLU A 48 -2.05 -6.42 56.41
N ASP A 49 -1.41 -7.11 57.36
CA ASP A 49 -1.63 -6.89 58.79
C ASP A 49 -0.30 -6.48 59.45
N GLU A 50 -0.08 -5.18 59.59
CA GLU A 50 1.00 -4.64 60.44
C GLU A 50 0.57 -4.47 61.92
N ASN A 51 -0.67 -4.80 62.33
CA ASN A 51 -1.19 -4.49 63.68
C ASN A 51 -2.26 -5.47 64.24
N ILE A 52 -1.83 -6.51 64.95
CA ILE A 52 -2.26 -7.07 66.28
C ILE A 52 -3.77 -7.06 66.71
N ASP A 53 -4.74 -6.54 65.95
CA ASP A 53 -6.12 -6.29 66.40
C ASP A 53 -7.14 -7.37 66.03
N GLY A 54 -6.77 -8.29 65.14
CA GLY A 54 -7.49 -9.55 64.92
C GLY A 54 -8.45 -9.58 63.73
N SER A 55 -8.35 -8.68 62.75
CA SER A 55 -8.95 -8.89 61.43
C SER A 55 -7.97 -9.54 60.45
N LEU A 56 -8.30 -10.74 59.96
CA LEU A 56 -7.46 -11.50 59.02
C LEU A 56 -7.96 -11.35 57.57
N ILE A 57 -7.07 -10.93 56.66
CA ILE A 57 -7.27 -10.99 55.21
C ILE A 57 -6.01 -11.62 54.57
N ILE A 58 -6.17 -12.48 53.57
CA ILE A 58 -5.15 -13.49 53.20
C ILE A 58 -4.68 -13.33 51.74
N ASN A 59 -3.38 -13.12 51.54
CA ASN A 59 -2.68 -13.15 50.25
C ASN A 59 -2.29 -14.60 49.89
N LEU A 60 -2.53 -15.03 48.64
CA LEU A 60 -2.37 -16.42 48.18
C LEU A 60 -1.03 -16.73 47.47
N ASN A 61 -0.16 -15.76 47.21
CA ASN A 61 1.01 -15.95 46.33
C ASN A 61 2.25 -16.58 47.02
N ALA A 62 2.04 -17.35 48.10
CA ALA A 62 3.05 -18.20 48.75
C ALA A 62 2.36 -19.27 49.63
N PRO A 63 3.05 -20.36 50.05
CA PRO A 63 2.48 -21.32 50.99
C PRO A 63 2.12 -20.67 52.34
N ILE A 64 0.82 -20.43 52.56
CA ILE A 64 0.30 -19.85 53.80
C ILE A 64 0.41 -20.90 54.91
N LEU A 65 1.44 -20.76 55.76
CA LEU A 65 1.51 -21.45 57.03
C LEU A 65 0.60 -20.75 58.04
N LEU A 66 -0.63 -21.24 58.15
CA LEU A 66 -1.52 -20.87 59.26
C LEU A 66 -0.87 -21.29 60.58
N GLY A 67 -1.08 -20.48 61.63
CA GLY A 67 -0.55 -20.74 62.96
C GLY A 67 -0.92 -22.13 63.45
N PHE A 68 0.10 -22.98 63.66
CA PHE A 68 -0.01 -24.42 63.95
C PHE A 68 -0.47 -25.30 62.77
N SER A 69 0.37 -25.37 61.73
CA SER A 69 0.46 -26.51 60.80
C SER A 69 -0.76 -26.77 59.91
N GLN A 70 -1.40 -25.70 59.40
CA GLN A 70 -2.46 -25.81 58.39
C GLN A 70 -2.11 -24.98 57.15
N VAL A 71 -2.66 -25.37 56.00
CA VAL A 71 -2.36 -24.80 54.67
C VAL A 71 -3.68 -24.49 53.95
N LEU A 72 -3.77 -23.32 53.31
CA LEU A 72 -4.83 -23.02 52.34
C LEU A 72 -4.41 -23.48 50.94
N THR A 73 -5.33 -24.15 50.23
CA THR A 73 -5.13 -24.66 48.87
C THR A 73 -6.44 -24.58 48.10
N GLY A 74 -6.45 -23.98 46.92
CA GLY A 74 -7.64 -23.94 46.07
C GLY A 74 -7.34 -23.24 44.75
N ASP A 75 -7.95 -23.76 43.69
CA ASP A 75 -7.67 -23.46 42.30
C ASP A 75 -8.99 -23.29 41.51
N GLY A 76 -9.11 -22.18 40.79
CA GLY A 76 -10.35 -21.83 40.09
C GLY A 76 -10.44 -22.48 38.71
N SER A 77 -11.43 -23.36 38.48
CA SER A 77 -11.67 -23.92 37.13
C SER A 77 -12.30 -22.93 36.15
N VAL A 78 -12.93 -21.87 36.67
CA VAL A 78 -13.37 -20.69 35.89
C VAL A 78 -13.05 -19.43 36.71
N VAL A 79 -12.38 -18.47 36.07
CA VAL A 79 -11.99 -17.18 36.66
C VAL A 79 -12.48 -16.05 35.74
N ASN A 80 -13.09 -15.00 36.28
CA ASN A 80 -13.49 -13.82 35.50
C ASN A 80 -12.69 -12.59 35.95
N VAL A 81 -12.03 -11.93 35.01
CA VAL A 81 -11.19 -10.74 35.21
C VAL A 81 -11.92 -9.50 34.71
N ALA A 82 -12.20 -8.56 35.62
CA ALA A 82 -12.78 -7.26 35.30
C ALA A 82 -11.90 -6.45 34.34
N ALA A 83 -12.47 -5.55 33.54
CA ALA A 83 -11.71 -4.66 32.64
C ALA A 83 -10.68 -3.75 33.33
N THR A 84 -10.78 -3.60 34.66
CA THR A 84 -9.82 -2.88 35.52
C THR A 84 -8.99 -3.81 36.41
N GLY A 85 -9.10 -5.12 36.20
CA GLY A 85 -8.36 -6.17 36.90
C GLY A 85 -7.03 -6.48 36.23
N SER A 86 -6.23 -7.32 36.90
CA SER A 86 -5.00 -7.87 36.34
C SER A 86 -5.26 -9.27 35.78
N VAL A 87 -4.81 -9.49 34.54
CA VAL A 87 -4.87 -10.78 33.85
C VAL A 87 -3.92 -11.77 34.52
N GLN A 88 -2.73 -11.32 34.92
CA GLN A 88 -1.77 -12.19 35.62
C GLN A 88 -2.34 -12.69 36.96
N ASN A 89 -2.99 -11.84 37.74
CA ASN A 89 -3.65 -12.27 38.98
C ASN A 89 -4.79 -13.27 38.72
N GLY A 90 -5.48 -13.17 37.58
CA GLY A 90 -6.49 -14.14 37.15
C GLY A 90 -5.89 -15.50 36.78
N LEU A 91 -4.72 -15.50 36.15
CA LEU A 91 -3.93 -16.68 35.79
C LEU A 91 -3.31 -17.38 37.01
N ASP A 92 -2.75 -16.62 37.94
CA ASP A 92 -2.06 -17.16 39.13
C ASP A 92 -3.00 -17.94 40.07
N VAL A 93 -4.33 -17.68 40.00
CA VAL A 93 -5.38 -18.41 40.76
C VAL A 93 -6.12 -19.46 39.92
N ALA A 94 -5.81 -19.57 38.62
CA ALA A 94 -6.45 -20.51 37.72
C ALA A 94 -5.91 -21.93 37.91
N ALA A 95 -6.82 -22.91 37.93
CA ALA A 95 -6.45 -24.33 37.96
C ALA A 95 -5.81 -24.78 36.64
N ASP A 96 -5.13 -25.91 36.70
CA ASP A 96 -4.71 -26.63 35.49
C ASP A 96 -5.95 -27.12 34.72
N GLY A 97 -6.03 -26.81 33.43
CA GLY A 97 -7.20 -26.95 32.57
C GLY A 97 -8.30 -25.90 32.76
N ALA A 98 -8.05 -24.77 33.45
CA ALA A 98 -9.07 -23.76 33.73
C ALA A 98 -9.40 -22.81 32.56
N THR A 99 -10.53 -22.12 32.67
CA THR A 99 -10.91 -21.02 31.77
C THR A 99 -10.83 -19.67 32.49
N VAL A 100 -10.09 -18.72 31.95
CA VAL A 100 -10.04 -17.32 32.41
C VAL A 100 -10.78 -16.46 31.39
N ASN A 101 -11.92 -15.89 31.77
CA ASN A 101 -12.67 -14.95 30.94
C ASN A 101 -12.27 -13.51 31.29
N LEU A 102 -12.03 -12.70 30.27
CA LEU A 102 -11.68 -11.29 30.37
C LEU A 102 -12.87 -10.45 29.92
N ASP A 103 -13.21 -9.42 30.67
CA ASP A 103 -14.19 -8.42 30.25
C ASP A 103 -13.72 -7.65 28.99
N VAL A 104 -14.63 -6.91 28.38
CA VAL A 104 -14.34 -5.93 27.31
C VAL A 104 -13.53 -4.77 27.89
N GLY A 105 -12.36 -4.51 27.31
CA GLY A 105 -11.42 -3.47 27.74
C GLY A 105 -9.99 -3.72 27.25
N THR A 106 -9.13 -2.73 27.51
CA THR A 106 -7.68 -2.80 27.26
C THR A 106 -6.95 -3.08 28.57
N PHE A 107 -6.20 -4.18 28.61
CA PHE A 107 -5.42 -4.64 29.75
C PHE A 107 -3.95 -4.31 29.51
N GLN A 108 -3.44 -3.32 30.24
CA GLN A 108 -2.02 -2.97 30.29
C GLN A 108 -1.45 -3.44 31.63
N GLU A 109 -0.67 -4.51 31.59
CA GLU A 109 0.12 -4.98 32.74
C GLU A 109 1.48 -4.27 32.74
N GLY A 110 2.14 -4.19 33.89
CA GLY A 110 3.48 -3.57 34.01
C GLY A 110 4.66 -4.47 33.63
N GLU A 111 4.36 -5.74 33.33
CA GLU A 111 5.30 -6.81 32.98
C GLU A 111 4.55 -7.79 32.03
N PRO A 112 5.25 -8.65 31.26
CA PRO A 112 4.61 -9.65 30.40
C PRO A 112 3.66 -10.59 31.13
N ILE A 113 2.54 -10.95 30.49
CA ILE A 113 1.58 -11.93 30.98
C ILE A 113 2.15 -13.34 30.77
N VAL A 114 2.35 -14.11 31.83
CA VAL A 114 3.00 -15.42 31.78
C VAL A 114 2.02 -16.56 32.10
N LEU A 115 1.85 -17.46 31.13
CA LEU A 115 1.05 -18.67 31.24
C LEU A 115 1.91 -19.82 31.80
N ARG A 116 1.57 -20.26 33.02
CA ARG A 116 2.32 -21.30 33.79
C ARG A 116 1.56 -22.59 34.04
N ASN A 117 0.25 -22.57 33.84
CA ASN A 117 -0.69 -23.68 34.02
C ASN A 117 -1.41 -23.90 32.68
N ASP A 118 -1.94 -25.09 32.42
CA ASP A 118 -2.75 -25.31 31.22
C ASP A 118 -4.04 -24.48 31.33
N VAL A 119 -4.27 -23.51 30.44
CA VAL A 119 -5.38 -22.55 30.56
C VAL A 119 -6.00 -22.13 29.24
N THR A 120 -7.26 -21.71 29.28
CA THR A 120 -7.97 -21.08 28.16
C THR A 120 -8.31 -19.63 28.52
N LEU A 121 -7.74 -18.66 27.82
CA LEU A 121 -8.07 -17.24 27.96
C LEU A 121 -9.14 -16.85 26.93
N ASN A 122 -10.26 -16.28 27.38
CA ASN A 122 -11.36 -15.84 26.50
C ASN A 122 -11.59 -14.34 26.66
N GLY A 123 -11.57 -13.58 25.57
CA GLY A 123 -12.06 -12.21 25.55
C GLY A 123 -13.53 -12.09 25.12
N GLY A 124 -14.04 -10.86 25.15
CA GLY A 124 -15.37 -10.47 24.66
C GLY A 124 -15.44 -10.20 23.14
N GLY A 125 -14.39 -10.52 22.38
CA GLY A 125 -14.24 -10.25 20.95
C GLY A 125 -12.88 -9.60 20.66
N ALA A 126 -12.26 -9.96 19.54
CA ALA A 126 -10.91 -9.46 19.19
C ALA A 126 -10.84 -7.92 19.14
N GLU A 127 -11.90 -7.24 18.68
CA GLU A 127 -11.99 -5.77 18.66
C GLU A 127 -12.17 -5.14 20.06
N ASN A 128 -12.62 -5.93 21.04
CA ASN A 128 -13.18 -5.46 22.32
C ASN A 128 -12.32 -5.81 23.55
N THR A 129 -11.55 -6.90 23.52
CA THR A 129 -10.65 -7.30 24.60
C THR A 129 -9.22 -7.28 24.05
N ILE A 130 -8.39 -6.37 24.56
CA ILE A 130 -7.02 -6.14 24.09
C ILE A 130 -6.05 -6.37 25.25
N LEU A 131 -5.08 -7.27 25.08
CA LEU A 131 -3.88 -7.33 25.90
C LEU A 131 -2.82 -6.45 25.24
N ASP A 132 -2.37 -5.43 25.95
CA ASP A 132 -1.60 -4.31 25.39
C ASP A 132 -0.26 -4.17 26.13
N GLY A 133 0.84 -4.29 25.39
CA GLY A 133 2.21 -4.19 25.93
C GLY A 133 2.75 -2.76 26.10
N ALA A 134 1.95 -1.75 25.75
CA ALA A 134 2.22 -0.31 25.89
C ALA A 134 3.56 0.18 25.30
N GLY A 135 4.17 -0.58 24.39
CA GLY A 135 5.50 -0.34 23.82
C GLY A 135 6.66 -0.58 24.79
N LEU A 136 6.46 -1.35 25.88
CA LEU A 136 7.42 -1.49 26.98
C LEU A 136 8.10 -2.86 27.08
N HIS A 137 7.37 -3.93 26.77
CA HIS A 137 7.81 -5.32 26.88
C HIS A 137 7.01 -6.21 25.93
N ASN A 138 7.31 -7.51 25.88
CA ASN A 138 6.43 -8.46 25.20
C ASN A 138 5.10 -8.61 25.95
N VAL A 139 4.02 -8.89 25.24
CA VAL A 139 2.68 -8.91 25.85
C VAL A 139 2.45 -10.22 26.61
N LEU A 140 2.80 -11.35 26.01
CA LEU A 140 2.47 -12.69 26.52
C LEU A 140 3.64 -13.66 26.38
N LYS A 141 3.85 -14.52 27.39
CA LYS A 141 4.78 -15.65 27.35
C LYS A 141 4.11 -16.95 27.79
N VAL A 142 4.40 -18.04 27.09
CA VAL A 142 3.97 -19.40 27.44
C VAL A 142 5.18 -20.20 27.91
N GLU A 143 5.15 -20.73 29.15
CA GLU A 143 6.28 -21.49 29.70
C GLU A 143 6.36 -22.92 29.11
N ASN A 144 7.57 -23.49 29.13
CA ASN A 144 7.83 -24.81 28.57
C ASN A 144 7.02 -25.91 29.28
N GLY A 145 6.32 -26.74 28.49
CA GLY A 145 5.48 -27.81 28.99
C GLY A 145 4.05 -27.42 29.34
N VAL A 146 3.68 -26.14 29.20
CA VAL A 146 2.30 -25.64 29.36
C VAL A 146 1.51 -25.81 28.05
N THR A 147 0.24 -26.20 28.15
CA THR A 147 -0.74 -26.21 27.05
C THR A 147 -1.79 -25.13 27.28
N ALA A 148 -1.66 -24.00 26.58
CA ALA A 148 -2.57 -22.86 26.75
C ALA A 148 -3.24 -22.42 25.44
N SER A 149 -4.31 -21.63 25.56
CA SER A 149 -5.02 -21.06 24.41
C SER A 149 -5.57 -19.66 24.67
N ILE A 150 -5.72 -18.88 23.61
CA ILE A 150 -6.44 -17.60 23.58
C ILE A 150 -7.58 -17.64 22.56
N ASN A 151 -8.73 -17.07 22.94
CA ASN A 151 -9.92 -16.96 22.10
C ASN A 151 -10.52 -15.56 22.18
N ASN A 152 -10.98 -15.01 21.04
CA ASN A 152 -11.77 -13.78 20.97
C ASN A 152 -11.10 -12.57 21.65
N LEU A 153 -9.79 -12.38 21.47
CA LEU A 153 -9.03 -11.23 22.01
C LEU A 153 -7.93 -10.76 21.04
N THR A 154 -7.37 -9.58 21.30
CA THR A 154 -6.20 -9.04 20.60
C THR A 154 -4.97 -9.05 21.51
N ILE A 155 -3.80 -9.36 20.96
CA ILE A 155 -2.46 -9.09 21.50
C ILE A 155 -1.85 -7.93 20.71
N ALA A 156 -1.51 -6.81 21.33
CA ALA A 156 -1.01 -5.64 20.59
C ALA A 156 0.01 -4.76 21.32
N GLU A 157 0.72 -3.94 20.54
CA GLU A 157 1.65 -2.89 21.00
C GLU A 157 2.74 -3.37 21.97
N GLY A 158 3.06 -4.67 21.96
CA GLY A 158 4.24 -5.19 22.65
C GLY A 158 5.52 -4.79 21.91
N SER A 159 6.58 -4.47 22.64
CA SER A 159 7.85 -4.03 22.06
C SER A 159 9.04 -4.50 22.89
N THR A 160 10.03 -5.10 22.25
CA THR A 160 11.30 -5.46 22.91
C THR A 160 12.51 -5.15 22.03
N THR A 161 13.70 -5.13 22.64
CA THR A 161 14.96 -4.88 21.91
C THR A 161 15.73 -6.15 21.55
N LEU A 162 15.30 -7.33 22.02
CA LEU A 162 16.01 -8.61 21.85
C LEU A 162 15.10 -9.83 21.68
N GLY A 163 13.84 -9.80 22.12
CA GLY A 163 12.92 -10.94 22.01
C GLY A 163 11.83 -10.67 20.97
N SER A 164 10.70 -11.36 21.12
CA SER A 164 9.50 -11.05 20.36
C SER A 164 8.84 -9.74 20.80
N GLY A 165 7.98 -9.20 19.94
CA GLY A 165 7.13 -8.08 20.29
C GLY A 165 5.85 -8.53 21.01
N GLY A 166 5.08 -9.44 20.41
CA GLY A 166 3.78 -9.85 20.95
C GLY A 166 3.86 -11.04 21.90
N ILE A 167 4.19 -12.21 21.35
CA ILE A 167 4.07 -13.52 22.01
C ILE A 167 5.40 -14.27 21.98
N ASP A 168 5.77 -14.89 23.10
CA ASP A 168 6.92 -15.79 23.24
C ASP A 168 6.39 -17.17 23.68
N ASN A 169 6.53 -18.21 22.83
CA ASN A 169 5.98 -19.54 23.08
C ASN A 169 7.05 -20.64 23.19
N ASP A 170 7.34 -21.07 24.43
CA ASP A 170 8.16 -22.26 24.73
C ASP A 170 7.31 -23.54 24.93
N GLY A 171 5.97 -23.43 24.90
CA GLY A 171 5.01 -24.47 25.27
C GLY A 171 4.17 -24.99 24.09
N THR A 172 2.92 -25.38 24.35
CA THR A 172 1.90 -25.60 23.31
C THR A 172 0.86 -24.48 23.41
N PHE A 173 0.70 -23.71 22.34
CA PHE A 173 -0.18 -22.56 22.32
C PHE A 173 -1.17 -22.58 21.15
N ILE A 174 -2.43 -22.27 21.44
CA ILE A 174 -3.52 -22.30 20.48
C ILE A 174 -4.16 -20.90 20.41
N ILE A 175 -4.08 -20.26 19.24
CA ILE A 175 -4.69 -18.96 18.96
C ILE A 175 -5.94 -19.21 18.10
N SER A 176 -7.11 -18.77 18.55
CA SER A 176 -8.35 -18.92 17.78
C SER A 176 -9.23 -17.68 17.81
N ASN A 177 -9.83 -17.29 16.68
CA ASN A 177 -10.73 -16.11 16.61
C ASN A 177 -10.10 -14.83 17.22
N SER A 178 -8.78 -14.66 17.05
CA SER A 178 -7.99 -13.66 17.78
C SER A 178 -7.05 -12.91 16.84
N THR A 179 -6.51 -11.79 17.32
CA THR A 179 -5.61 -10.94 16.53
C THR A 179 -4.26 -10.75 17.25
N VAL A 180 -3.15 -10.78 16.52
CA VAL A 180 -1.84 -10.34 17.03
C VAL A 180 -1.34 -9.24 16.12
N ARG A 181 -1.29 -7.99 16.60
CA ARG A 181 -1.01 -6.83 15.75
C ARG A 181 -0.13 -5.74 16.33
N ASP A 182 0.55 -5.01 15.45
CA ASP A 182 1.28 -3.79 15.79
C ASP A 182 2.36 -4.00 16.89
N ASN A 183 2.92 -5.22 16.96
CA ASN A 183 3.99 -5.56 17.90
C ASN A 183 5.37 -5.40 17.23
N ILE A 184 6.40 -5.07 18.02
CA ILE A 184 7.76 -4.80 17.56
C ILE A 184 8.78 -5.73 18.26
N GLY A 185 9.26 -6.74 17.54
CA GLY A 185 10.35 -7.63 17.96
C GLY A 185 11.73 -7.02 17.77
N GLY A 186 12.67 -7.48 18.60
CA GLY A 186 14.09 -7.14 18.51
C GLY A 186 14.83 -8.08 17.57
N GLU A 187 15.30 -9.21 18.11
CA GLU A 187 15.98 -10.28 17.37
C GLU A 187 15.07 -11.52 17.18
N GLY A 188 13.99 -11.66 17.97
CA GLY A 188 12.95 -12.70 17.79
C GLY A 188 11.71 -12.17 17.05
N GLY A 189 10.80 -13.08 16.67
CA GLY A 189 9.66 -12.77 15.79
C GLY A 189 8.80 -11.58 16.21
N GLY A 190 8.41 -10.74 15.24
CA GLY A 190 7.80 -9.44 15.51
C GLY A 190 6.46 -9.56 16.25
N GLY A 191 5.54 -10.34 15.70
CA GLY A 191 4.27 -10.69 16.35
C GLY A 191 4.43 -11.85 17.32
N ILE A 192 4.98 -12.98 16.84
CA ILE A 192 5.10 -14.22 17.60
C ILE A 192 6.47 -14.85 17.37
N ASP A 193 7.10 -15.32 18.44
CA ASP A 193 8.29 -16.17 18.41
C ASP A 193 7.95 -17.54 19.01
N ASN A 194 8.18 -18.62 18.26
CA ASN A 194 7.70 -19.95 18.59
C ASN A 194 8.83 -21.00 18.63
N ASN A 195 9.24 -21.36 19.85
CA ASN A 195 10.15 -22.48 20.14
C ASN A 195 9.40 -23.80 20.40
N GLY A 196 8.09 -23.72 20.62
CA GLY A 196 7.22 -24.83 21.03
C GLY A 196 6.32 -25.36 19.91
N THR A 197 5.05 -25.58 20.22
CA THR A 197 3.99 -25.91 19.25
C THR A 197 2.99 -24.77 19.20
N LEU A 198 2.71 -24.24 18.01
CA LEU A 198 1.78 -23.16 17.79
C LEU A 198 0.71 -23.58 16.78
N ILE A 199 -0.55 -23.42 17.17
CA ILE A 199 -1.72 -23.69 16.32
C ILE A 199 -2.53 -22.40 16.21
N ILE A 200 -2.71 -21.88 15.00
CA ILE A 200 -3.46 -20.67 14.72
C ILE A 200 -4.68 -21.05 13.87
N SER A 201 -5.89 -20.67 14.30
CA SER A 201 -7.11 -20.89 13.52
C SER A 201 -8.01 -19.65 13.48
N ASN A 202 -8.66 -19.36 12.36
CA ASN A 202 -9.64 -18.26 12.24
C ASN A 202 -9.13 -16.92 12.81
N SER A 203 -7.85 -16.61 12.63
CA SER A 203 -7.15 -15.53 13.35
C SER A 203 -6.37 -14.62 12.40
N THR A 204 -5.99 -13.44 12.87
CA THR A 204 -5.24 -12.45 12.07
C THR A 204 -3.91 -12.10 12.74
N ILE A 205 -2.79 -12.25 12.04
CA ILE A 205 -1.47 -11.80 12.50
C ILE A 205 -1.01 -10.66 11.58
N SER A 206 -1.05 -9.41 12.03
CA SER A 206 -0.89 -8.27 11.11
C SER A 206 -0.12 -7.06 11.62
N ASN A 207 0.55 -6.34 10.70
CA ASN A 207 1.32 -5.12 10.98
C ASN A 207 2.41 -5.27 12.06
N ASN A 208 2.86 -6.49 12.36
CA ASN A 208 3.96 -6.72 13.28
C ASN A 208 5.30 -6.51 12.57
N VAL A 209 6.32 -6.12 13.33
CA VAL A 209 7.64 -5.74 12.82
C VAL A 209 8.72 -6.45 13.62
N VAL A 210 9.76 -6.97 12.98
CA VAL A 210 11.02 -7.32 13.68
C VAL A 210 12.16 -6.44 13.16
N LEU A 211 12.91 -5.84 14.08
CA LEU A 211 13.92 -4.82 13.75
C LEU A 211 15.29 -5.39 13.35
N PHE A 212 15.66 -6.56 13.87
CA PHE A 212 16.99 -7.17 13.73
C PHE A 212 16.93 -8.71 13.66
N GLY A 213 15.84 -9.26 13.13
CA GLY A 213 15.57 -10.69 13.13
C GLY A 213 14.66 -11.12 11.98
N ASP A 214 14.18 -12.36 12.07
CA ASP A 214 13.33 -13.03 11.10
C ASP A 214 11.89 -13.14 11.60
N GLY A 215 10.92 -13.39 10.70
CA GLY A 215 9.54 -13.66 11.08
C GLY A 215 8.79 -12.43 11.57
N GLY A 216 8.54 -11.47 10.68
CA GLY A 216 7.88 -10.20 11.03
C GLY A 216 6.52 -10.41 11.68
N GLY A 217 5.70 -11.29 11.11
CA GLY A 217 4.51 -11.82 11.76
C GLY A 217 4.84 -12.93 12.76
N ILE A 218 5.51 -14.00 12.28
CA ILE A 218 5.81 -15.20 13.06
C ILE A 218 7.24 -15.69 12.76
N ASN A 219 8.07 -15.84 13.79
CA ASN A 219 9.28 -16.65 13.75
C ASN A 219 9.00 -18.04 14.35
N ASN A 220 9.45 -19.10 13.69
CA ASN A 220 9.17 -20.49 14.08
C ASN A 220 10.42 -21.38 14.08
N GLU A 221 10.95 -21.65 15.28
CA GLU A 221 11.94 -22.72 15.54
C GLU A 221 11.26 -24.05 15.95
N GLY A 222 9.95 -24.02 16.22
CA GLY A 222 9.15 -25.15 16.68
C GLY A 222 8.29 -25.81 15.59
N SER A 223 7.06 -26.19 15.96
CA SER A 223 6.03 -26.66 15.03
C SER A 223 4.92 -25.61 14.90
N LEU A 224 4.52 -25.29 13.67
CA LEU A 224 3.51 -24.29 13.34
C LEU A 224 2.42 -24.87 12.43
N THR A 225 1.16 -24.76 12.85
CA THR A 225 -0.01 -25.03 12.02
C THR A 225 -0.89 -23.79 11.95
N ILE A 226 -1.26 -23.37 10.74
CA ILE A 226 -2.14 -22.22 10.48
C ILE A 226 -3.33 -22.71 9.64
N THR A 227 -4.56 -22.46 10.09
CA THR A 227 -5.79 -22.77 9.34
C THR A 227 -6.73 -21.58 9.25
N ASP A 228 -7.37 -21.39 8.09
CA ASP A 228 -8.47 -20.42 7.91
C ASP A 228 -8.12 -19.00 8.41
N SER A 229 -6.86 -18.55 8.26
CA SER A 229 -6.30 -17.37 8.92
C SER A 229 -5.64 -16.39 7.94
N LEU A 230 -5.40 -15.16 8.40
CA LEU A 230 -4.79 -14.07 7.64
C LEU A 230 -3.47 -13.62 8.27
N ILE A 231 -2.37 -13.66 7.52
CA ILE A 231 -1.05 -13.15 7.94
C ILE A 231 -0.69 -11.98 7.03
N SER A 232 -0.77 -10.72 7.50
CA SER A 232 -0.67 -9.57 6.59
C SER A 232 -0.03 -8.28 7.08
N GLY A 233 0.63 -7.55 6.17
CA GLY A 233 1.22 -6.24 6.48
C GLY A 233 2.42 -6.28 7.42
N ASN A 234 2.96 -7.47 7.71
CA ASN A 234 4.07 -7.66 8.64
C ASN A 234 5.42 -7.42 7.94
N VAL A 235 6.44 -6.99 8.69
CA VAL A 235 7.76 -6.59 8.15
C VAL A 235 8.89 -7.26 8.92
N ALA A 236 9.86 -7.84 8.21
CA ALA A 236 11.11 -8.31 8.78
C ALA A 236 12.33 -7.62 8.16
N GLU A 237 13.37 -7.40 8.97
CA GLU A 237 14.66 -6.91 8.50
C GLU A 237 15.35 -7.96 7.61
N PHE A 238 15.30 -9.23 8.03
CA PHE A 238 15.94 -10.36 7.35
C PHE A 238 14.90 -11.23 6.61
N GLN A 239 14.53 -12.40 7.13
CA GLN A 239 13.68 -13.37 6.43
C GLN A 239 12.23 -13.41 6.88
N GLY A 240 11.35 -13.85 5.99
CA GLY A 240 10.00 -14.25 6.34
C GLY A 240 9.18 -13.08 6.86
N GLY A 241 8.94 -12.07 6.01
CA GLY A 241 8.21 -10.86 6.39
C GLY A 241 6.89 -11.19 7.08
N GLY A 242 6.15 -12.17 6.54
CA GLY A 242 5.01 -12.79 7.20
C GLY A 242 5.44 -13.90 8.17
N ILE A 243 6.09 -14.94 7.65
CA ILE A 243 6.48 -16.14 8.40
C ILE A 243 7.93 -16.52 8.06
N SER A 244 8.78 -16.69 9.07
CA SER A 244 10.04 -17.44 8.94
C SER A 244 9.94 -18.77 9.70
N SER A 245 10.53 -19.84 9.16
CA SER A 245 10.49 -21.17 9.77
C SER A 245 11.76 -22.00 9.51
N ASP A 246 12.62 -22.09 10.52
CA ASP A 246 13.71 -23.08 10.67
C ASP A 246 13.29 -24.28 11.56
N GLY A 247 11.99 -24.38 11.87
CA GLY A 247 11.44 -25.40 12.76
C GLY A 247 11.24 -26.79 12.16
N ILE A 248 10.49 -27.61 12.90
CA ILE A 248 10.23 -29.04 12.57
C ILE A 248 9.17 -29.17 11.47
N GLU A 249 8.12 -28.36 11.53
CA GLU A 249 6.98 -28.42 10.61
C GLU A 249 6.33 -27.04 10.47
N LEU A 250 6.04 -26.67 9.22
CA LEU A 250 5.19 -25.54 8.85
C LEU A 250 4.03 -26.06 7.98
N THR A 251 2.81 -26.05 8.52
CA THR A 251 1.59 -26.46 7.81
C THR A 251 0.62 -25.29 7.72
N ILE A 252 0.27 -24.87 6.51
CA ILE A 252 -0.62 -23.74 6.21
C ILE A 252 -1.78 -24.25 5.34
N LEU A 253 -3.01 -24.12 5.85
CA LEU A 253 -4.22 -24.63 5.22
C LEU A 253 -5.27 -23.50 5.09
N ASN A 254 -5.95 -23.42 3.94
CA ASN A 254 -7.10 -22.51 3.74
C ASN A 254 -6.83 -21.03 4.11
N SER A 255 -5.58 -20.56 4.04
CA SER A 255 -5.15 -19.30 4.66
C SER A 255 -4.61 -18.30 3.64
N THR A 256 -4.58 -17.01 4.02
CA THR A 256 -4.05 -15.94 3.18
C THR A 256 -2.81 -15.33 3.83
N ILE A 257 -1.71 -15.22 3.07
CA ILE A 257 -0.46 -14.57 3.48
C ILE A 257 -0.22 -13.42 2.51
N SER A 258 -0.40 -12.18 2.95
CA SER A 258 -0.43 -11.05 2.01
C SER A 258 0.13 -9.72 2.51
N GLU A 259 0.68 -8.90 1.62
CA GLU A 259 1.25 -7.58 1.95
C GLU A 259 2.39 -7.61 2.98
N ASN A 260 3.08 -8.74 3.14
CA ASN A 260 4.23 -8.84 4.03
C ASN A 260 5.55 -8.49 3.30
N GLU A 261 6.53 -7.95 4.02
CA GLU A 261 7.73 -7.34 3.44
C GLU A 261 9.02 -7.80 4.15
N THR A 262 10.08 -8.07 3.38
CA THR A 262 11.46 -8.17 3.89
C THR A 262 12.33 -7.04 3.38
N VAL A 263 12.99 -6.32 4.29
CA VAL A 263 13.72 -5.08 3.98
C VAL A 263 15.08 -5.34 3.32
N ASN A 264 15.79 -6.42 3.71
CA ASN A 264 17.15 -6.69 3.24
C ASN A 264 17.43 -8.14 2.80
N TYR A 265 16.46 -9.07 2.83
CA TYR A 265 16.70 -10.50 2.53
C TYR A 265 15.50 -11.25 1.90
N LEU A 266 15.55 -12.59 1.91
CA LEU A 266 14.64 -13.52 1.22
C LEU A 266 13.25 -13.65 1.87
N GLY A 267 12.25 -14.11 1.11
CA GLY A 267 10.98 -14.62 1.66
C GLY A 267 10.04 -13.53 2.17
N GLY A 268 9.49 -12.72 1.27
CA GLY A 268 8.61 -11.60 1.63
C GLY A 268 7.36 -12.07 2.40
N GLY A 269 6.67 -13.08 1.86
CA GLY A 269 5.56 -13.75 2.54
C GLY A 269 6.04 -14.82 3.52
N ILE A 270 6.74 -15.84 3.00
CA ILE A 270 7.16 -17.04 3.72
C ILE A 270 8.63 -17.36 3.41
N SER A 271 9.45 -17.59 4.44
CA SER A 271 10.72 -18.32 4.31
C SER A 271 10.60 -19.67 5.02
N ALA A 272 10.93 -20.76 4.33
CA ALA A 272 10.95 -22.12 4.86
C ALA A 272 12.35 -22.73 4.68
N GLU A 273 13.09 -22.91 5.78
CA GLU A 273 14.50 -23.28 5.78
C GLU A 273 14.76 -24.74 6.22
N ALA A 274 13.88 -25.27 7.07
CA ALA A 274 13.98 -26.63 7.59
C ALA A 274 12.62 -27.29 7.79
N GLY A 275 12.67 -28.58 8.16
CA GLY A 275 11.48 -29.36 8.47
C GLY A 275 10.65 -29.78 7.24
N SER A 276 9.39 -30.08 7.47
CA SER A 276 8.40 -30.26 6.39
C SER A 276 7.54 -29.01 6.22
N PHE A 277 7.45 -28.52 4.99
CA PHE A 277 6.58 -27.41 4.62
C PHE A 277 5.39 -27.89 3.78
N LEU A 278 4.17 -27.59 4.22
CA LEU A 278 2.93 -27.80 3.47
C LEU A 278 2.15 -26.49 3.34
N LEU A 279 1.84 -26.10 2.11
CA LEU A 279 0.90 -25.03 1.77
C LEU A 279 -0.24 -25.63 0.95
N SER A 280 -1.47 -25.63 1.48
CA SER A 280 -2.64 -26.24 0.82
C SER A 280 -3.86 -25.32 0.86
N ASN A 281 -4.61 -25.26 -0.24
CA ASN A 281 -5.85 -24.47 -0.39
C ASN A 281 -5.70 -22.96 -0.06
N SER A 282 -4.50 -22.40 -0.24
CA SER A 282 -4.10 -21.12 0.36
C SER A 282 -3.68 -20.09 -0.69
N THR A 283 -3.69 -18.81 -0.32
CA THR A 283 -3.30 -17.71 -1.20
C THR A 283 -2.13 -16.91 -0.62
N VAL A 284 -1.03 -16.81 -1.37
CA VAL A 284 0.14 -16.00 -1.00
C VAL A 284 0.24 -14.84 -2.00
N SER A 285 -0.06 -13.61 -1.58
CA SER A 285 -0.18 -12.49 -2.53
C SER A 285 0.28 -11.12 -2.07
N MET A 286 0.75 -10.28 -3.00
CA MET A 286 1.20 -8.91 -2.72
C MET A 286 2.34 -8.80 -1.70
N ASN A 287 3.10 -9.89 -1.47
CA ASN A 287 4.27 -9.86 -0.59
C ASN A 287 5.52 -9.38 -1.35
N GLN A 288 6.46 -8.78 -0.64
CA GLN A 288 7.62 -8.10 -1.20
C GLN A 288 8.93 -8.55 -0.54
N ALA A 289 9.95 -8.88 -1.32
CA ALA A 289 11.29 -9.20 -0.85
C ALA A 289 12.38 -8.34 -1.49
N ALA A 290 13.35 -7.91 -0.67
CA ALA A 290 14.62 -7.32 -1.13
C ALA A 290 15.65 -8.37 -1.58
N GLY A 291 15.37 -9.65 -1.34
CA GLY A 291 16.06 -10.79 -1.93
C GLY A 291 15.20 -11.52 -2.94
N GLY A 292 15.35 -12.84 -3.01
CA GLY A 292 14.48 -13.73 -3.78
C GLY A 292 13.27 -14.24 -2.98
N GLY A 293 12.30 -14.82 -3.67
CA GLY A 293 11.08 -15.39 -3.07
C GLY A 293 10.15 -14.33 -2.52
N GLY A 294 9.62 -13.46 -3.39
CA GLY A 294 8.69 -12.40 -2.97
C GLY A 294 7.49 -12.96 -2.22
N GLY A 295 6.87 -14.02 -2.76
CA GLY A 295 5.83 -14.79 -2.08
C GLY A 295 6.41 -15.83 -1.13
N VAL A 296 7.19 -16.77 -1.66
CA VAL A 296 7.72 -17.94 -0.94
C VAL A 296 9.18 -18.18 -1.26
N THR A 297 10.02 -18.34 -0.25
CA THR A 297 11.37 -18.92 -0.35
C THR A 297 11.38 -20.31 0.27
N VAL A 298 11.97 -21.28 -0.42
CA VAL A 298 12.30 -22.60 0.15
C VAL A 298 13.81 -22.84 0.02
N VAL A 299 14.48 -22.99 1.17
CA VAL A 299 15.94 -23.17 1.26
C VAL A 299 16.31 -24.26 2.27
N GLY A 300 17.62 -24.49 2.44
CA GLY A 300 18.17 -25.31 3.51
C GLY A 300 17.91 -26.81 3.35
N THR A 301 17.10 -27.39 4.23
CA THR A 301 16.82 -28.84 4.26
C THR A 301 15.34 -29.19 4.18
N ALA A 302 14.50 -28.20 3.89
CA ALA A 302 13.07 -28.38 3.81
C ALA A 302 12.66 -29.36 2.68
N THR A 303 11.68 -30.22 2.96
CA THR A 303 10.86 -30.84 1.92
C THR A 303 9.54 -30.07 1.82
N ALA A 304 9.26 -29.49 0.67
CA ALA A 304 8.10 -28.62 0.48
C ALA A 304 7.04 -29.21 -0.46
N ILE A 305 5.79 -29.13 -0.05
CA ILE A 305 4.61 -29.44 -0.86
C ILE A 305 3.73 -28.18 -0.90
N ILE A 306 3.53 -27.65 -2.10
CA ILE A 306 2.56 -26.59 -2.37
C ILE A 306 1.47 -27.23 -3.23
N GLU A 307 0.22 -27.23 -2.76
CA GLU A 307 -0.89 -27.87 -3.47
C GLU A 307 -2.17 -27.04 -3.44
N ASN A 308 -2.97 -27.13 -4.51
CA ASN A 308 -4.28 -26.46 -4.60
C ASN A 308 -4.24 -24.98 -4.19
N SER A 309 -3.16 -24.25 -4.51
CA SER A 309 -2.87 -22.93 -3.93
C SER A 309 -2.60 -21.89 -5.01
N THR A 310 -2.80 -20.62 -4.67
CA THR A 310 -2.61 -19.49 -5.59
C THR A 310 -1.52 -18.55 -5.05
N ILE A 311 -0.45 -18.34 -5.81
CA ILE A 311 0.70 -17.50 -5.43
C ILE A 311 0.76 -16.35 -6.44
N ALA A 312 0.35 -15.14 -6.05
CA ALA A 312 0.04 -14.10 -7.02
C ALA A 312 0.39 -12.66 -6.62
N ASN A 313 0.76 -11.81 -7.58
CA ASN A 313 1.10 -10.39 -7.35
C ASN A 313 2.27 -10.15 -6.38
N ASN A 314 3.16 -11.14 -6.15
CA ASN A 314 4.31 -10.97 -5.26
C ASN A 314 5.52 -10.37 -6.02
N PHE A 315 6.41 -9.69 -5.29
CA PHE A 315 7.55 -8.96 -5.87
C PHE A 315 8.88 -9.32 -5.19
N ALA A 316 9.93 -9.55 -5.98
CA ALA A 316 11.30 -9.77 -5.53
C ALA A 316 12.28 -8.85 -6.29
N THR A 317 13.26 -8.24 -5.60
CA THR A 317 14.35 -7.53 -6.30
C THR A 317 15.47 -8.45 -6.80
N ASP A 318 15.49 -9.72 -6.39
CA ASP A 318 16.34 -10.76 -6.97
C ASP A 318 15.47 -11.79 -7.72
N ASN A 319 15.61 -13.09 -7.46
CA ASN A 319 14.99 -14.16 -8.25
C ASN A 319 13.70 -14.69 -7.61
N GLY A 320 12.79 -15.29 -8.39
CA GLY A 320 11.61 -15.96 -7.81
C GLY A 320 10.60 -14.97 -7.22
N GLY A 321 9.96 -14.16 -8.06
CA GLY A 321 8.94 -13.20 -7.59
C GLY A 321 7.81 -13.89 -6.82
N GLY A 322 7.31 -15.00 -7.37
CA GLY A 322 6.36 -15.88 -6.71
C GLY A 322 7.04 -16.85 -5.74
N ILE A 323 7.90 -17.72 -6.28
CA ILE A 323 8.63 -18.76 -5.55
C ILE A 323 10.12 -18.73 -5.91
N ASP A 324 11.01 -18.75 -4.91
CA ASP A 324 12.43 -19.07 -5.09
C ASP A 324 12.80 -20.36 -4.34
N VAL A 325 13.62 -21.21 -4.97
CA VAL A 325 13.96 -22.55 -4.47
C VAL A 325 15.46 -22.81 -4.59
N ASP A 326 16.23 -22.67 -3.52
CA ASP A 326 17.69 -22.86 -3.53
C ASP A 326 18.20 -23.79 -2.40
N GLY A 327 19.50 -24.06 -2.36
CA GLY A 327 20.12 -24.85 -1.29
C GLY A 327 20.08 -26.37 -1.45
N GLY A 328 19.50 -26.90 -2.54
CA GLY A 328 19.46 -28.34 -2.81
C GLY A 328 18.25 -29.07 -2.22
N VAL A 329 17.13 -28.37 -2.06
CA VAL A 329 15.85 -28.87 -1.52
C VAL A 329 15.00 -29.61 -2.57
N ASP A 330 14.08 -30.46 -2.09
CA ASP A 330 13.07 -31.14 -2.89
C ASP A 330 11.71 -30.43 -2.73
N VAL A 331 11.17 -29.87 -3.81
CA VAL A 331 9.89 -29.14 -3.85
C VAL A 331 8.93 -29.77 -4.84
N THR A 332 7.68 -29.98 -4.42
CA THR A 332 6.58 -30.35 -5.31
C THR A 332 5.52 -29.27 -5.29
N VAL A 333 5.20 -28.72 -6.46
CA VAL A 333 4.11 -27.74 -6.64
C VAL A 333 3.05 -28.41 -7.51
N SER A 334 1.85 -28.62 -6.97
CA SER A 334 0.79 -29.38 -7.63
C SER A 334 -0.54 -28.62 -7.68
N ASN A 335 -1.29 -28.74 -8.79
CA ASN A 335 -2.65 -28.22 -8.89
C ASN A 335 -2.77 -26.74 -8.46
N SER A 336 -1.77 -25.91 -8.79
CA SER A 336 -1.61 -24.57 -8.23
C SER A 336 -1.49 -23.51 -9.33
N THR A 337 -1.78 -22.25 -9.00
CA THR A 337 -1.68 -21.12 -9.94
C THR A 337 -0.64 -20.12 -9.43
N ILE A 338 0.36 -19.80 -10.25
CA ILE A 338 1.43 -18.84 -9.95
C ILE A 338 1.31 -17.69 -10.95
N SER A 339 0.77 -16.54 -10.53
CA SER A 339 0.26 -15.51 -11.44
C SER A 339 0.69 -14.08 -11.13
N ASN A 340 1.04 -13.30 -12.15
CA ASN A 340 1.39 -11.87 -12.02
C ASN A 340 2.47 -11.56 -10.96
N ASN A 341 3.40 -12.50 -10.72
CA ASN A 341 4.52 -12.26 -9.81
C ASN A 341 5.70 -11.66 -10.58
N THR A 342 6.46 -10.77 -9.93
CA THR A 342 7.53 -10.00 -10.57
C THR A 342 8.86 -10.19 -9.85
N ALA A 343 9.91 -10.48 -10.62
CA ALA A 343 11.30 -10.49 -10.19
C ALA A 343 12.07 -9.41 -10.98
N ASP A 344 12.86 -8.56 -10.32
CA ASP A 344 13.84 -7.73 -11.06
C ASP A 344 15.01 -8.62 -11.59
N GLY A 345 15.21 -9.81 -11.01
CA GLY A 345 16.14 -10.87 -11.47
C GLY A 345 15.53 -11.88 -12.46
N ASP A 346 15.83 -13.16 -12.25
CA ASP A 346 15.30 -14.30 -13.02
C ASP A 346 14.07 -14.95 -12.34
N GLY A 347 13.21 -15.62 -13.12
CA GLY A 347 12.17 -16.49 -12.54
C GLY A 347 11.00 -15.74 -11.91
N GLY A 348 10.28 -14.92 -12.68
CA GLY A 348 9.18 -14.10 -12.15
C GLY A 348 8.15 -14.90 -11.35
N GLY A 349 7.68 -16.01 -11.92
CA GLY A 349 6.83 -16.97 -11.21
C GLY A 349 7.63 -17.91 -10.30
N LEU A 350 8.63 -18.59 -10.86
CA LEU A 350 9.47 -19.58 -10.18
C LEU A 350 10.95 -19.46 -10.57
N SER A 351 11.83 -19.41 -9.57
CA SER A 351 13.29 -19.59 -9.70
C SER A 351 13.71 -20.96 -9.15
N VAL A 352 14.62 -21.63 -9.84
CA VAL A 352 15.21 -22.92 -9.46
C VAL A 352 16.72 -22.81 -9.33
N GLY A 353 17.17 -22.85 -8.08
CA GLY A 353 18.55 -22.73 -7.63
C GLY A 353 19.41 -23.97 -7.82
N THR A 354 20.56 -23.97 -7.18
CA THR A 354 21.62 -24.95 -7.46
C THR A 354 21.33 -26.28 -6.78
N THR A 355 21.39 -27.38 -7.53
CA THR A 355 21.12 -28.76 -7.06
C THR A 355 19.70 -29.08 -6.58
N SER A 356 18.82 -28.09 -6.40
CA SER A 356 17.41 -28.29 -6.01
C SER A 356 16.64 -29.14 -7.02
N ILE A 357 15.62 -29.85 -6.56
CA ILE A 357 14.70 -30.64 -7.40
C ILE A 357 13.29 -30.06 -7.29
N VAL A 358 12.73 -29.62 -8.41
CA VAL A 358 11.37 -29.06 -8.47
C VAL A 358 10.51 -29.87 -9.43
N ASN A 359 9.41 -30.41 -8.90
CA ASN A 359 8.37 -31.07 -9.67
C ASN A 359 7.15 -30.16 -9.74
N LEU A 360 6.86 -29.63 -10.94
CA LEU A 360 5.65 -28.90 -11.25
C LEU A 360 4.64 -29.88 -11.87
N GLU A 361 3.51 -30.07 -11.19
CA GLU A 361 2.44 -30.96 -11.63
C GLU A 361 1.13 -30.19 -11.76
N GLN A 362 0.42 -30.30 -12.88
CA GLN A 362 -0.97 -29.83 -13.00
C GLN A 362 -1.15 -28.35 -12.61
N SER A 363 -0.13 -27.52 -12.82
CA SER A 363 -0.09 -26.14 -12.33
C SER A 363 0.00 -25.14 -13.48
N THR A 364 -0.43 -23.90 -13.24
CA THR A 364 -0.45 -22.82 -14.23
C THR A 364 0.45 -21.68 -13.80
N LEU A 365 1.38 -21.26 -14.66
CA LEU A 365 2.25 -20.09 -14.47
C LEU A 365 2.00 -19.07 -15.58
N THR A 366 1.47 -17.90 -15.21
CA THR A 366 1.02 -16.87 -16.17
C THR A 366 1.20 -15.44 -15.67
N GLU A 367 1.21 -14.45 -16.56
CA GLU A 367 1.30 -13.01 -16.24
C GLU A 367 2.57 -12.61 -15.47
N ASN A 368 3.46 -13.56 -15.15
CA ASN A 368 4.64 -13.28 -14.36
C ASN A 368 5.69 -12.53 -15.20
N THR A 369 6.53 -11.75 -14.50
CA THR A 369 7.52 -10.85 -15.08
C THR A 369 8.91 -11.09 -14.47
N ALA A 370 9.94 -11.12 -15.30
CA ALA A 370 11.34 -11.20 -14.86
C ALA A 370 12.15 -10.13 -15.59
N GLY A 371 12.98 -9.37 -14.87
CA GLY A 371 13.86 -8.35 -15.44
C GLY A 371 15.02 -8.93 -16.26
N ILE A 372 15.44 -10.16 -15.97
CA ILE A 372 16.52 -10.85 -16.67
C ILE A 372 15.99 -11.94 -17.62
N SER A 373 15.48 -13.06 -17.09
CA SER A 373 14.98 -14.16 -17.91
C SER A 373 14.01 -15.11 -17.18
N GLY A 374 13.34 -15.98 -17.95
CA GLY A 374 12.43 -16.99 -17.39
C GLY A 374 11.26 -16.39 -16.62
N SER A 375 10.51 -15.47 -17.22
CA SER A 375 9.41 -14.74 -16.59
C SER A 375 8.39 -15.67 -15.92
N GLY A 376 8.03 -16.80 -16.54
CA GLY A 376 7.30 -17.87 -15.86
C GLY A 376 8.21 -18.70 -14.95
N ILE A 377 9.22 -19.36 -15.53
CA ILE A 377 10.19 -20.20 -14.81
C ILE A 377 11.63 -19.94 -15.27
N ALA A 378 12.57 -19.84 -14.33
CA ALA A 378 14.01 -19.89 -14.58
C ALA A 378 14.68 -21.09 -13.87
N ASN A 379 15.42 -21.91 -14.60
CA ASN A 379 16.33 -22.95 -14.07
C ASN A 379 17.72 -22.79 -14.68
N LEU A 380 18.42 -21.71 -14.35
CA LEU A 380 19.74 -21.40 -14.91
C LEU A 380 20.91 -21.94 -14.09
N LEU A 381 20.69 -22.26 -12.80
CA LEU A 381 21.73 -22.63 -11.85
C LEU A 381 21.99 -24.15 -11.76
N GLY A 382 21.34 -24.93 -12.63
CA GLY A 382 21.59 -26.38 -12.76
C GLY A 382 20.80 -27.25 -11.80
N GLY A 383 19.67 -26.77 -11.30
CA GLY A 383 18.67 -27.59 -10.63
C GLY A 383 17.98 -28.58 -11.58
N GLN A 384 17.20 -29.50 -11.01
CA GLN A 384 16.40 -30.47 -11.74
C GLN A 384 14.94 -30.03 -11.75
N LEU A 385 14.47 -29.55 -12.89
CA LEU A 385 13.09 -29.13 -13.09
C LEU A 385 12.34 -30.18 -13.92
N THR A 386 11.19 -30.65 -13.42
CA THR A 386 10.27 -31.55 -14.15
C THR A 386 8.90 -30.89 -14.23
N LEU A 387 8.32 -30.85 -15.44
CA LEU A 387 6.96 -30.35 -15.68
C LEU A 387 6.06 -31.52 -16.10
N SER A 388 4.90 -31.65 -15.48
CA SER A 388 3.90 -32.68 -15.76
C SER A 388 2.49 -32.08 -15.85
N ASN A 389 1.89 -32.05 -17.04
CA ASN A 389 0.58 -31.41 -17.27
C ASN A 389 0.53 -29.94 -16.79
N THR A 390 1.62 -29.20 -16.98
CA THR A 390 1.79 -27.81 -16.51
C THR A 390 1.58 -26.83 -17.66
N ILE A 391 0.94 -25.70 -17.35
CA ILE A 391 0.80 -24.55 -18.26
C ILE A 391 1.84 -23.50 -17.86
N ALA A 392 2.65 -23.05 -18.81
CA ALA A 392 3.56 -21.91 -18.67
C ALA A 392 3.36 -21.00 -19.89
N ALA A 393 2.45 -20.03 -19.79
CA ALA A 393 1.97 -19.22 -20.90
C ALA A 393 1.49 -17.86 -20.39
N GLY A 394 1.42 -16.83 -21.25
CA GLY A 394 0.93 -15.50 -20.88
C GLY A 394 1.87 -14.69 -19.98
N ASN A 395 3.13 -15.09 -19.83
CA ASN A 395 4.13 -14.33 -19.07
C ASN A 395 4.72 -13.20 -19.94
N THR A 396 5.19 -12.10 -19.34
CA THR A 396 5.58 -10.89 -20.11
C THR A 396 6.87 -11.03 -20.94
N GLY A 397 7.73 -11.98 -20.56
CA GLY A 397 8.95 -12.35 -21.28
C GLY A 397 8.96 -13.82 -21.70
N ILE A 398 10.08 -14.52 -21.48
CA ILE A 398 10.22 -15.93 -21.86
C ILE A 398 9.54 -16.82 -20.81
N ASP A 399 8.54 -17.60 -21.19
CA ASP A 399 7.79 -18.48 -20.27
C ASP A 399 8.69 -19.42 -19.46
N ILE A 400 9.68 -20.07 -20.09
CA ILE A 400 10.63 -20.97 -19.43
C ILE A 400 12.05 -20.75 -19.96
N THR A 401 13.01 -20.52 -19.08
CA THR A 401 14.44 -20.44 -19.41
C THR A 401 15.24 -21.48 -18.62
N GLY A 402 16.10 -22.24 -19.29
CA GLY A 402 16.91 -23.31 -18.70
C GLY A 402 16.44 -24.73 -19.06
N PRO A 403 17.20 -25.79 -18.71
CA PRO A 403 16.79 -27.17 -18.94
C PRO A 403 15.64 -27.60 -18.04
N PHE A 404 14.72 -28.39 -18.59
CA PHE A 404 13.69 -29.11 -17.84
C PHE A 404 13.40 -30.47 -18.46
N THR A 405 12.77 -31.34 -17.68
CA THR A 405 12.23 -32.63 -18.14
C THR A 405 10.75 -32.44 -18.49
N ASP A 406 10.43 -32.63 -19.76
CA ASP A 406 9.07 -32.61 -20.28
C ASP A 406 8.38 -33.97 -20.02
N ALA A 407 7.41 -33.99 -19.11
CA ALA A 407 6.56 -35.13 -18.79
C ALA A 407 5.07 -34.77 -18.97
N GLY A 408 4.22 -35.77 -19.20
CA GLY A 408 2.78 -35.53 -19.42
C GLY A 408 2.49 -34.70 -20.67
N THR A 409 1.49 -33.82 -20.59
CA THR A 409 1.09 -32.89 -21.67
C THR A 409 1.16 -31.46 -21.20
N ASN A 410 2.36 -30.86 -21.29
CA ASN A 410 2.59 -29.45 -20.95
C ASN A 410 2.14 -28.51 -22.08
N PHE A 411 1.71 -27.29 -21.71
CA PHE A 411 1.35 -26.21 -22.64
C PHE A 411 2.26 -25.02 -22.38
N ILE A 412 3.11 -24.68 -23.36
CA ILE A 412 4.12 -23.63 -23.22
C ILE A 412 3.89 -22.57 -24.30
N GLY A 413 3.72 -21.32 -23.89
CA GLY A 413 3.40 -20.18 -24.74
C GLY A 413 1.94 -20.14 -25.19
N GLY A 414 1.42 -18.92 -25.41
CA GLY A 414 0.01 -18.66 -25.68
C GLY A 414 -0.66 -17.95 -24.50
N ASP A 415 -1.95 -18.22 -24.30
CA ASP A 415 -2.80 -17.58 -23.29
C ASP A 415 -3.54 -18.70 -22.52
N PRO A 416 -3.43 -18.77 -21.18
CA PRO A 416 -4.16 -19.74 -20.36
C PRO A 416 -5.63 -19.38 -20.13
N LEU A 417 -6.08 -18.19 -20.52
CA LEU A 417 -7.46 -17.70 -20.39
C LEU A 417 -7.99 -17.83 -18.95
N LEU A 418 -7.31 -17.17 -18.03
CA LEU A 418 -7.74 -17.02 -16.64
C LEU A 418 -8.55 -15.72 -16.46
N GLY A 419 -9.48 -15.72 -15.52
CA GLY A 419 -10.02 -14.50 -14.91
C GLY A 419 -9.02 -13.89 -13.92
N PRO A 420 -9.29 -12.68 -13.38
CA PRO A 420 -8.47 -12.09 -12.34
C PRO A 420 -8.43 -12.96 -11.07
N LEU A 421 -7.39 -12.75 -10.24
CA LEU A 421 -7.35 -13.28 -8.88
C LEU A 421 -8.55 -12.74 -8.13
N ALA A 422 -9.50 -13.57 -7.72
CA ALA A 422 -10.72 -13.09 -7.07
C ALA A 422 -11.29 -14.08 -6.05
N ASP A 423 -12.20 -13.60 -5.20
CA ASP A 423 -13.16 -14.49 -4.53
C ASP A 423 -14.08 -15.14 -5.58
N ASN A 424 -13.67 -16.31 -6.06
CA ASN A 424 -14.45 -17.17 -6.94
C ASN A 424 -15.12 -18.31 -6.15
N GLY A 425 -15.42 -18.05 -4.86
CA GLY A 425 -15.83 -19.02 -3.86
C GLY A 425 -14.65 -19.77 -3.24
N GLY A 426 -14.87 -20.41 -2.10
CA GLY A 426 -13.84 -21.11 -1.32
C GLY A 426 -13.42 -20.35 -0.07
N PRO A 427 -12.33 -20.76 0.61
CA PRO A 427 -11.79 -20.05 1.77
C PRO A 427 -10.87 -18.89 1.40
N THR A 428 -10.33 -18.87 0.18
CA THR A 428 -9.23 -18.00 -0.26
C THR A 428 -9.35 -17.64 -1.75
N GLN A 429 -8.75 -16.51 -2.18
CA GLN A 429 -8.87 -16.02 -3.56
C GLN A 429 -8.16 -16.93 -4.57
N THR A 430 -8.77 -17.12 -5.74
CA THR A 430 -8.32 -18.00 -6.83
C THR A 430 -8.46 -17.32 -8.19
N HIS A 431 -7.87 -17.87 -9.26
CA HIS A 431 -8.17 -17.49 -10.63
C HIS A 431 -9.22 -18.45 -11.24
N ALA A 432 -10.38 -17.94 -11.64
CA ALA A 432 -11.36 -18.73 -12.38
C ALA A 432 -10.91 -19.05 -13.82
N LEU A 433 -11.23 -20.24 -14.33
CA LEU A 433 -10.98 -20.58 -15.73
C LEU A 433 -12.03 -19.94 -16.66
N LEU A 434 -11.60 -19.26 -17.72
CA LEU A 434 -12.51 -18.73 -18.74
C LEU A 434 -12.87 -19.80 -19.78
N LEU A 435 -14.03 -19.62 -20.42
CA LEU A 435 -14.53 -20.58 -21.41
C LEU A 435 -13.56 -20.75 -22.59
N GLY A 436 -13.03 -21.95 -22.75
CA GLY A 436 -12.05 -22.30 -23.78
C GLY A 436 -10.60 -22.28 -23.32
N SER A 437 -10.34 -22.07 -22.01
CA SER A 437 -9.02 -22.22 -21.41
C SER A 437 -8.40 -23.60 -21.73
N PRO A 438 -7.09 -23.66 -22.06
CA PRO A 438 -6.36 -24.91 -22.24
C PRO A 438 -6.21 -25.73 -20.95
N ALA A 439 -6.61 -25.19 -19.79
CA ALA A 439 -6.63 -25.92 -18.53
C ALA A 439 -7.82 -26.88 -18.37
N ILE A 440 -8.93 -26.64 -19.09
CA ILE A 440 -10.19 -27.36 -18.90
C ILE A 440 -10.10 -28.80 -19.42
N ASP A 441 -10.52 -29.78 -18.60
CA ASP A 441 -10.44 -31.22 -18.81
C ASP A 441 -9.01 -31.69 -19.23
N ALA A 442 -7.95 -31.00 -18.78
CA ALA A 442 -6.57 -31.21 -19.25
C ALA A 442 -5.60 -31.82 -18.22
N GLY A 443 -5.99 -31.90 -16.95
CA GLY A 443 -5.21 -32.47 -15.85
C GLY A 443 -5.53 -33.95 -15.57
N SER A 444 -5.29 -34.38 -14.33
CA SER A 444 -5.36 -35.78 -13.92
C SER A 444 -5.58 -35.95 -12.40
N GLY A 445 -6.74 -36.44 -11.99
CA GLY A 445 -7.02 -36.71 -10.59
C GLY A 445 -8.52 -36.68 -10.27
N ILE A 446 -8.84 -36.78 -8.98
CA ILE A 446 -10.20 -36.73 -8.45
C ILE A 446 -10.29 -35.93 -7.12
N GLY A 447 -9.21 -35.24 -6.74
CA GLY A 447 -9.18 -34.39 -5.55
C GLY A 447 -9.83 -33.03 -5.81
N PRO A 448 -10.41 -32.37 -4.79
CA PRO A 448 -11.04 -31.08 -4.97
C PRO A 448 -10.02 -29.98 -5.28
N ASP A 449 -10.50 -28.86 -5.82
CA ASP A 449 -9.72 -27.65 -6.06
C ASP A 449 -9.51 -26.81 -4.78
N GLN A 450 -8.82 -25.66 -4.90
CA GLN A 450 -8.54 -24.73 -3.78
C GLN A 450 -9.79 -24.33 -2.99
N ARG A 451 -10.96 -24.34 -3.64
CA ARG A 451 -12.24 -23.89 -3.09
C ARG A 451 -13.01 -25.03 -2.43
N GLY A 452 -12.54 -26.27 -2.57
CA GLY A 452 -13.27 -27.48 -2.20
C GLY A 452 -14.23 -27.99 -3.28
N ALA A 453 -14.21 -27.42 -4.50
CA ALA A 453 -15.07 -27.87 -5.59
C ALA A 453 -14.61 -29.25 -6.12
N ALA A 454 -15.55 -30.12 -6.45
CA ALA A 454 -15.26 -31.49 -6.85
C ALA A 454 -15.08 -31.64 -8.36
N VAL A 455 -14.16 -32.50 -8.78
CA VAL A 455 -13.83 -32.75 -10.19
C VAL A 455 -15.07 -33.06 -11.04
N VAL A 456 -15.22 -32.31 -12.14
CA VAL A 456 -16.31 -32.41 -13.11
C VAL A 456 -15.87 -33.32 -14.26
N ASN A 457 -16.84 -33.97 -14.92
CA ASN A 457 -16.62 -34.92 -16.04
C ASN A 457 -15.68 -36.14 -15.78
N GLY A 458 -15.01 -36.22 -14.65
CA GLY A 458 -14.01 -37.23 -14.30
C GLY A 458 -12.59 -36.93 -14.80
N ILE A 459 -12.31 -35.70 -15.22
CA ILE A 459 -10.96 -35.21 -15.56
C ILE A 459 -10.80 -33.88 -14.81
N ARG A 460 -9.73 -33.76 -14.02
CA ARG A 460 -9.42 -32.52 -13.28
C ARG A 460 -8.85 -31.47 -14.22
N ASP A 461 -9.10 -30.21 -13.94
CA ASP A 461 -8.46 -29.10 -14.64
C ASP A 461 -6.99 -28.86 -14.20
N ILE A 462 -6.25 -28.07 -14.97
CA ILE A 462 -4.89 -27.63 -14.63
C ILE A 462 -4.95 -26.30 -13.83
N GLY A 463 -4.26 -26.26 -12.69
CA GLY A 463 -4.21 -25.10 -11.79
C GLY A 463 -5.07 -25.26 -10.54
N ALA A 464 -5.26 -24.15 -9.82
CA ALA A 464 -5.93 -24.12 -8.52
C ALA A 464 -7.48 -24.20 -8.57
N PHE A 465 -8.08 -24.21 -9.76
CA PHE A 465 -9.52 -24.01 -9.96
C PHE A 465 -10.12 -25.05 -10.92
N GLU A 466 -11.29 -25.59 -10.56
CA GLU A 466 -12.09 -26.52 -11.38
C GLU A 466 -13.30 -25.83 -12.04
N PHE A 467 -13.46 -25.97 -13.35
CA PHE A 467 -14.49 -25.35 -14.16
C PHE A 467 -15.82 -26.12 -14.12
N GLU A 468 -16.80 -25.58 -13.38
CA GLU A 468 -18.14 -26.21 -13.23
C GLU A 468 -19.08 -26.04 -14.44
N GLY A 469 -18.61 -25.45 -15.55
CA GLY A 469 -19.42 -25.18 -16.74
C GLY A 469 -19.60 -26.40 -17.65
N ILE A 470 -20.75 -26.50 -18.33
CA ILE A 470 -20.99 -27.57 -19.31
C ILE A 470 -20.15 -27.32 -20.57
N VAL A 471 -19.04 -28.03 -20.71
CA VAL A 471 -18.27 -28.09 -21.96
C VAL A 471 -19.13 -28.75 -23.06
N PRO A 472 -19.48 -28.05 -24.15
CA PRO A 472 -20.14 -28.69 -25.28
C PRO A 472 -19.15 -29.66 -25.95
N PRO A 473 -19.59 -30.87 -26.37
CA PRO A 473 -18.69 -31.87 -26.94
C PRO A 473 -18.01 -31.33 -28.21
N PRO A 474 -16.75 -31.73 -28.50
CA PRO A 474 -15.97 -31.19 -29.59
C PRO A 474 -16.72 -31.36 -30.91
N THR A 475 -17.14 -30.23 -31.51
CA THR A 475 -17.84 -30.25 -32.79
C THR A 475 -16.93 -30.80 -33.88
N PRO A 476 -17.36 -31.80 -34.66
CA PRO A 476 -16.53 -32.37 -35.72
C PRO A 476 -16.19 -31.29 -36.75
N VAL A 477 -14.90 -31.17 -37.09
CA VAL A 477 -14.35 -30.17 -38.00
C VAL A 477 -15.18 -30.13 -39.30
N PRO A 478 -15.83 -28.99 -39.62
CA PRO A 478 -16.57 -28.86 -40.87
C PRO A 478 -15.58 -28.83 -42.06
N PRO A 479 -15.98 -29.35 -43.23
CA PRO A 479 -15.12 -29.28 -44.43
C PRO A 479 -14.86 -27.81 -44.82
N PRO A 480 -13.71 -27.51 -45.47
CA PRO A 480 -13.31 -26.14 -45.75
C PRO A 480 -14.36 -25.40 -46.58
N VAL A 481 -14.82 -24.27 -46.06
CA VAL A 481 -15.77 -23.37 -46.72
C VAL A 481 -15.04 -22.61 -47.84
N PRO A 482 -15.55 -22.58 -49.08
CA PRO A 482 -14.93 -21.83 -50.18
C PRO A 482 -14.97 -20.31 -49.91
N PRO A 483 -14.02 -19.54 -50.46
CA PRO A 483 -13.85 -18.13 -50.12
C PRO A 483 -15.06 -17.27 -50.52
N VAL A 484 -15.56 -16.48 -49.57
CA VAL A 484 -16.56 -15.43 -49.81
C VAL A 484 -15.86 -14.22 -50.47
N PRO A 485 -16.43 -13.61 -51.52
CA PRO A 485 -15.82 -12.43 -52.15
C PRO A 485 -15.77 -11.23 -51.21
N GLY A 486 -14.62 -10.54 -51.17
CA GLY A 486 -14.44 -9.36 -50.33
C GLY A 486 -15.23 -8.12 -50.78
N PRO A 487 -15.33 -7.08 -49.94
CA PRO A 487 -16.04 -5.84 -50.27
C PRO A 487 -15.37 -5.09 -51.43
N ILE A 488 -16.19 -4.53 -52.32
CA ILE A 488 -15.74 -3.70 -53.44
C ILE A 488 -15.44 -2.28 -52.91
N PRO A 489 -14.29 -1.65 -53.27
CA PRO A 489 -14.00 -0.27 -52.88
C PRO A 489 -15.01 0.72 -53.48
N GLY A 490 -15.66 1.51 -52.63
CA GLY A 490 -16.43 2.69 -53.04
C GLY A 490 -15.50 3.88 -53.34
N PRO A 491 -15.87 4.79 -54.27
CA PRO A 491 -15.01 5.90 -54.66
C PRO A 491 -15.01 7.04 -53.63
N SER A 492 -13.85 7.68 -53.45
CA SER A 492 -13.69 8.87 -52.61
C SER A 492 -14.55 10.05 -53.10
N PRO A 493 -15.24 10.77 -52.20
CA PRO A 493 -15.88 12.03 -52.55
C PRO A 493 -14.86 13.17 -52.62
N THR A 494 -14.76 13.81 -53.78
CA THR A 494 -14.02 15.06 -53.98
C THR A 494 -14.83 16.25 -53.42
N LEU A 495 -14.15 17.17 -52.74
CA LEU A 495 -14.70 18.50 -52.40
C LEU A 495 -15.07 19.29 -53.67
N SER A 496 -16.24 19.92 -53.65
CA SER A 496 -16.63 20.96 -54.61
C SER A 496 -17.37 22.10 -53.89
N GLU A 497 -16.92 23.33 -54.11
CA GLU A 497 -17.55 24.57 -53.65
C GLU A 497 -18.87 24.85 -54.40
N GLU A 498 -19.89 25.42 -53.73
CA GLU A 498 -20.66 26.60 -54.19
C GLU A 498 -21.80 27.03 -53.22
N ILE A 499 -21.49 28.01 -52.35
CA ILE A 499 -22.15 29.34 -52.20
C ILE A 499 -23.71 29.48 -52.17
N ALA A 500 -24.20 29.93 -50.98
CA ALA A 500 -25.29 30.91 -50.70
C ALA A 500 -26.77 30.54 -51.00
N PRO A 501 -27.80 31.36 -50.58
CA PRO A 501 -27.82 32.63 -49.82
C PRO A 501 -28.76 32.61 -48.54
N CYS A 502 -28.84 33.60 -47.64
CA CYS A 502 -29.48 34.93 -47.79
C CYS A 502 -29.48 35.80 -46.50
N PHE A 503 -29.11 37.11 -46.60
CA PHE A 503 -29.68 38.31 -45.90
C PHE A 503 -29.71 38.38 -44.34
N VAL A 504 -29.92 39.48 -43.57
CA VAL A 504 -30.03 40.99 -43.65
C VAL A 504 -30.05 41.48 -42.17
N ASP A 505 -29.49 42.61 -41.67
CA ASP A 505 -28.79 43.80 -42.22
C ASP A 505 -27.93 44.49 -41.10
N CYS A 506 -27.58 45.78 -41.27
CA CYS A 506 -27.17 46.84 -40.31
C CYS A 506 -25.66 47.18 -40.22
N GLY A 507 -25.23 48.14 -41.04
CA GLY A 507 -23.92 48.81 -40.90
C GLY A 507 -24.00 50.24 -40.35
N THR A 508 -22.85 50.78 -39.90
CA THR A 508 -22.47 52.21 -40.00
C THR A 508 -20.98 52.40 -39.63
N GLU A 509 -20.18 52.96 -40.54
CA GLU A 509 -18.89 53.65 -40.28
C GLU A 509 -19.12 54.98 -39.51
N PRO A 510 -18.12 55.68 -38.90
CA PRO A 510 -16.74 55.97 -39.41
C PRO A 510 -15.66 56.21 -38.29
N PRO A 511 -14.58 57.02 -38.43
CA PRO A 511 -13.58 57.27 -39.51
C PRO A 511 -12.09 57.09 -39.06
N GLU A 512 -11.13 57.18 -40.00
CA GLU A 512 -9.69 57.31 -39.71
C GLU A 512 -9.25 58.72 -39.22
N ASN A 513 -8.46 58.80 -38.12
CA ASN A 513 -7.12 59.44 -38.08
C ASN A 513 -6.49 59.44 -36.66
N ARG A 514 -5.21 59.04 -36.58
CA ARG A 514 -4.14 59.49 -35.64
C ARG A 514 -4.41 59.48 -34.13
N ASP A 515 -3.55 58.76 -33.39
CA ASP A 515 -2.28 59.37 -32.94
C ASP A 515 -1.21 58.28 -32.71
N ASP A 516 0.07 58.61 -32.91
CA ASP A 516 1.19 57.67 -32.75
C ASP A 516 1.50 57.41 -31.26
N ARG A 517 1.38 56.15 -30.79
CA ARG A 517 2.24 55.58 -29.72
C ARG A 517 2.12 54.08 -29.45
N ASP A 518 2.22 53.25 -30.49
CA ASP A 518 2.59 51.84 -30.28
C ASP A 518 4.09 51.72 -30.03
N ILE A 519 4.45 51.37 -28.79
CA ILE A 519 5.70 50.63 -28.52
C ILE A 519 5.26 49.19 -28.19
N ALA A 520 4.77 48.51 -29.21
CA ALA A 520 4.74 47.06 -29.22
C ALA A 520 6.17 46.59 -29.50
N THR A 521 6.93 46.24 -28.46
CA THR A 521 8.15 45.47 -28.64
C THR A 521 7.77 44.06 -29.07
N GLU A 522 8.00 43.73 -30.34
CA GLU A 522 8.04 42.35 -30.81
C GLU A 522 9.04 41.57 -29.93
N PHE A 523 8.54 40.52 -29.26
CA PHE A 523 9.36 39.59 -28.50
C PHE A 523 9.66 38.40 -29.44
N GLU A 524 10.90 38.27 -29.92
CA GLU A 524 11.30 37.11 -30.74
C GLU A 524 11.44 35.85 -29.86
N PRO A 525 10.80 34.72 -30.22
CA PRO A 525 10.67 33.55 -29.33
C PRO A 525 11.79 32.51 -29.50
N ASP A 526 13.05 32.90 -29.25
CA ASP A 526 14.26 32.06 -29.52
C ASP A 526 15.05 31.61 -28.27
N GLN A 527 14.51 31.76 -27.05
CA GLN A 527 15.17 31.29 -25.81
C GLN A 527 14.26 30.48 -24.87
N ASP A 528 12.98 30.80 -24.77
CA ASP A 528 12.08 30.16 -23.79
C ASP A 528 11.47 28.84 -24.30
N SER A 529 11.28 28.71 -25.62
CA SER A 529 10.84 27.47 -26.27
C SER A 529 11.76 26.28 -25.95
N ASN A 530 13.08 26.51 -25.91
CA ASN A 530 14.09 25.50 -25.58
C ASN A 530 14.07 24.99 -24.13
N GLN A 531 13.27 25.58 -23.24
CA GLN A 531 13.15 25.12 -21.85
C GLN A 531 12.08 24.01 -21.72
N GLU A 532 10.96 24.16 -22.41
CA GLU A 532 9.84 23.20 -22.41
C GLU A 532 10.13 21.96 -23.27
N PHE A 533 10.84 22.10 -24.40
CA PHE A 533 11.04 21.03 -25.39
C PHE A 533 11.58 19.70 -24.82
N GLY A 534 12.40 19.74 -23.76
CA GLY A 534 12.92 18.53 -23.11
C GLY A 534 11.88 17.78 -22.29
N PHE A 535 11.08 18.50 -21.50
CA PHE A 535 10.03 17.91 -20.66
C PHE A 535 8.86 17.39 -21.49
N VAL A 536 8.48 18.14 -22.54
CA VAL A 536 7.35 17.80 -23.41
C VAL A 536 7.57 16.48 -24.16
N ALA A 537 8.78 16.26 -24.69
CA ALA A 537 9.09 15.09 -25.50
C ALA A 537 8.90 13.75 -24.76
N ASP A 538 9.30 13.68 -23.47
CA ASP A 538 9.10 12.50 -22.63
C ASP A 538 7.60 12.14 -22.53
N TYR A 539 6.73 13.12 -22.30
CA TYR A 539 5.27 12.92 -22.20
C TYR A 539 4.60 12.63 -23.56
N GLU A 540 5.02 13.27 -24.65
CA GLU A 540 4.49 12.99 -26.00
C GLU A 540 4.69 11.51 -26.37
N VAL A 541 5.89 10.98 -26.11
CA VAL A 541 6.23 9.58 -26.35
C VAL A 541 5.47 8.64 -25.42
N HIS A 542 5.53 8.86 -24.10
CA HIS A 542 4.97 7.93 -23.12
C HIS A 542 3.43 7.94 -23.08
N LEU A 543 2.80 9.12 -23.17
CA LEU A 543 1.33 9.24 -23.12
C LEU A 543 0.65 9.02 -24.48
N GLY A 544 1.42 9.06 -25.58
CA GLY A 544 0.91 8.98 -26.95
C GLY A 544 0.12 10.22 -27.38
N ILE A 545 0.60 11.40 -26.97
CA ILE A 545 -0.07 12.70 -27.20
C ILE A 545 0.81 13.62 -28.07
N GLN A 546 0.23 14.69 -28.57
CA GLN A 546 0.96 15.78 -29.24
C GLN A 546 0.71 17.08 -28.48
N ALA A 547 1.76 17.76 -28.04
CA ALA A 547 1.67 18.99 -27.30
C ALA A 547 1.31 20.18 -28.22
N PRO A 548 0.46 21.12 -27.75
CA PRO A 548 0.28 22.38 -28.46
C PRO A 548 1.55 23.23 -28.31
N PRO A 549 1.85 24.12 -29.28
CA PRO A 549 2.92 25.11 -29.09
C PRO A 549 2.59 26.00 -27.90
N LEU A 550 3.61 26.41 -27.14
CA LEU A 550 3.44 27.32 -26.00
C LEU A 550 2.82 28.65 -26.46
N GLN A 551 1.61 28.94 -26.00
CA GLN A 551 0.82 30.11 -26.41
C GLN A 551 0.46 31.06 -25.25
N ASP A 552 0.72 30.67 -23.99
CA ASP A 552 0.17 31.35 -22.82
C ASP A 552 1.22 31.85 -21.83
N PHE A 553 2.00 32.84 -22.27
CA PHE A 553 3.05 33.46 -21.48
C PHE A 553 2.53 34.29 -20.28
N ASP A 554 1.28 34.75 -20.33
CA ASP A 554 0.66 35.58 -19.28
C ASP A 554 -0.07 34.75 -18.20
N ALA A 555 -0.02 33.41 -18.26
CA ALA A 555 -0.74 32.51 -17.36
C ALA A 555 -0.52 32.84 -15.88
N LEU A 556 0.73 33.05 -15.47
CA LEU A 556 1.13 33.34 -14.08
C LEU A 556 0.62 34.71 -13.61
N GLN A 557 0.61 35.71 -14.48
CA GLN A 557 0.07 37.03 -14.15
C GLN A 557 -1.44 36.94 -13.91
N ARG A 558 -2.17 36.28 -14.83
CA ARG A 558 -3.63 36.11 -14.66
C ARG A 558 -3.99 35.27 -13.45
N ALA A 559 -3.22 34.22 -13.14
CA ALA A 559 -3.37 33.45 -11.92
C ALA A 559 -3.19 34.35 -10.68
N SER A 560 -2.10 35.14 -10.62
CA SER A 560 -1.86 36.10 -9.53
C SER A 560 -2.99 37.12 -9.36
N GLU A 561 -3.58 37.62 -10.46
CA GLU A 561 -4.68 38.58 -10.43
C GLU A 561 -6.01 37.97 -9.93
N VAL A 562 -6.26 36.69 -10.20
CA VAL A 562 -7.51 36.00 -9.83
C VAL A 562 -7.44 35.36 -8.44
N THR A 563 -6.33 34.72 -8.07
CA THR A 563 -6.16 34.08 -6.75
C THR A 563 -5.80 35.10 -5.66
N GLY A 564 -5.23 36.26 -6.04
CA GLY A 564 -4.62 37.21 -5.12
C GLY A 564 -3.27 36.74 -4.54
N VAL A 565 -2.73 35.62 -5.03
CA VAL A 565 -1.50 34.98 -4.55
C VAL A 565 -0.56 34.77 -5.75
N PRO A 566 0.61 35.44 -5.82
CA PRO A 566 1.57 35.25 -6.90
C PRO A 566 2.09 33.80 -6.98
N PRO A 567 1.94 33.11 -8.12
CA PRO A 567 2.54 31.81 -8.37
C PRO A 567 3.87 31.93 -9.14
N VAL A 568 4.73 30.92 -9.04
CA VAL A 568 5.92 30.78 -9.89
C VAL A 568 6.00 29.37 -10.50
N LEU A 569 6.72 29.25 -11.61
CA LEU A 569 7.20 27.95 -12.11
C LEU A 569 8.66 27.75 -11.70
N VAL A 570 8.99 26.55 -11.25
CA VAL A 570 10.36 26.12 -10.97
C VAL A 570 10.67 24.87 -11.80
N TYR A 571 11.45 25.06 -12.86
CA TYR A 571 12.00 23.96 -13.64
C TYR A 571 13.24 23.42 -12.92
N ALA A 572 13.24 22.15 -12.54
CA ALA A 572 14.42 21.47 -12.01
C ALA A 572 14.88 20.41 -13.03
N ARG A 573 16.03 20.67 -13.67
CA ARG A 573 16.54 19.86 -14.78
C ARG A 573 18.03 19.56 -14.62
N PHE A 574 18.46 18.45 -15.18
CA PHE A 574 19.89 18.12 -15.25
C PHE A 574 20.46 18.49 -16.61
N VAL A 575 21.62 19.14 -16.62
CA VAL A 575 22.33 19.59 -17.83
C VAL A 575 23.80 19.12 -17.80
N PRO A 576 24.42 18.82 -18.95
CA PRO A 576 25.82 18.41 -18.99
C PRO A 576 26.75 19.41 -18.31
N ALA A 577 27.76 18.92 -17.57
CA ALA A 577 28.67 19.76 -16.80
C ALA A 577 29.44 20.81 -17.63
N THR A 578 29.64 20.56 -18.94
CA THR A 578 30.22 21.52 -19.89
C THR A 578 29.39 22.78 -20.04
N ASP A 579 28.07 22.67 -19.95
CA ASP A 579 27.11 23.72 -20.30
C ASP A 579 26.77 24.53 -19.04
N ALA A 580 26.60 23.85 -17.90
CA ALA A 580 26.49 24.47 -16.58
C ALA A 580 27.69 25.38 -16.26
N THR A 581 28.89 25.05 -16.73
CA THR A 581 30.10 25.87 -16.51
C THR A 581 30.01 27.22 -17.24
N GLN A 582 29.39 27.28 -18.44
CA GLN A 582 29.14 28.55 -19.13
C GLN A 582 28.06 29.40 -18.43
N ALA A 583 27.05 28.78 -17.81
CA ALA A 583 26.05 29.47 -17.00
C ALA A 583 26.67 30.08 -15.71
N LEU A 584 27.62 29.39 -15.09
CA LEU A 584 28.39 29.89 -13.93
C LEU A 584 29.32 31.05 -14.30
N GLU A 585 29.97 31.03 -15.48
CA GLU A 585 30.81 32.15 -15.93
C GLU A 585 30.00 33.40 -16.32
N THR A 586 28.77 33.24 -16.82
CA THR A 586 27.89 34.36 -17.22
C THR A 586 27.15 34.99 -16.03
N SER A 587 26.75 34.20 -15.02
CA SER A 587 26.14 34.71 -13.78
C SER A 587 27.11 35.48 -12.87
N GLY A 588 28.43 35.34 -13.07
CA GLY A 588 29.46 36.11 -12.35
C GLY A 588 29.55 37.61 -12.72
N LEU A 589 28.80 38.08 -13.73
CA LEU A 589 28.84 39.47 -14.19
C LEU A 589 27.91 40.39 -13.37
N SER A 590 28.48 40.91 -12.27
CA SER A 590 28.17 42.19 -11.59
C SER A 590 26.94 42.98 -12.08
N LYS A 591 26.02 43.26 -11.13
CA LYS A 591 24.90 44.23 -11.23
C LYS A 591 25.30 45.56 -11.90
N SER A 592 25.13 45.68 -13.22
CA SER A 592 25.15 46.95 -13.94
C SER A 592 24.46 46.86 -15.30
N ASN A 593 23.51 47.77 -15.54
CA ASN A 593 22.80 47.91 -16.81
C ASN A 593 23.76 48.05 -18.00
N GLN A 594 23.77 47.10 -18.94
CA GLN A 594 24.07 47.39 -20.35
C GLN A 594 23.54 46.31 -21.31
N GLU A 595 23.20 46.76 -22.51
CA GLU A 595 22.53 45.99 -23.57
C GLU A 595 23.42 44.83 -24.08
N ASN A 596 22.90 43.61 -24.03
CA ASN A 596 23.71 42.42 -24.27
C ASN A 596 23.80 42.08 -25.78
N ARG A 597 24.89 42.50 -26.44
CA ARG A 597 25.22 42.07 -27.81
C ARG A 597 26.02 40.77 -27.80
N LEU A 598 25.41 39.68 -27.36
CA LEU A 598 25.91 38.34 -27.66
C LEU A 598 25.69 38.07 -29.16
N THR A 599 26.77 37.71 -29.86
CA THR A 599 26.77 37.57 -31.32
C THR A 599 26.14 36.25 -31.76
N GLN A 600 25.24 36.30 -32.75
CA GLN A 600 24.50 35.20 -33.40
C GLN A 600 25.32 33.96 -33.87
N ARG A 601 26.64 33.94 -33.70
CA ARG A 601 27.49 32.78 -34.02
C ARG A 601 27.47 31.66 -32.98
N SER A 602 27.37 31.98 -31.69
CA SER A 602 27.33 30.95 -30.63
C SER A 602 25.98 30.24 -30.56
N VAL A 603 24.90 30.89 -31.03
CA VAL A 603 23.55 30.31 -31.09
C VAL A 603 23.48 29.22 -32.17
N ALA A 604 23.98 29.50 -33.38
CA ALA A 604 24.03 28.51 -34.46
C ALA A 604 24.88 27.28 -34.12
N GLU A 605 25.99 27.45 -33.37
CA GLU A 605 26.81 26.31 -32.90
C GLU A 605 26.10 25.49 -31.81
N ALA A 606 25.28 26.11 -30.96
CA ALA A 606 24.42 25.41 -29.99
C ALA A 606 23.26 24.67 -30.67
N GLU A 607 22.59 25.29 -31.65
CA GLU A 607 21.54 24.67 -32.46
C GLU A 607 22.04 23.44 -33.24
N GLU A 608 23.26 23.51 -33.80
CA GLU A 608 23.87 22.39 -34.53
C GLU A 608 24.23 21.21 -33.59
N LEU A 609 24.62 21.49 -32.33
CA LEU A 609 24.81 20.47 -31.30
C LEU A 609 23.47 19.86 -30.83
N THR A 610 22.43 20.68 -30.60
CA THR A 610 21.09 20.19 -30.23
C THR A 610 20.45 19.37 -31.36
N ALA A 611 20.70 19.73 -32.62
CA ALA A 611 20.26 18.96 -33.78
C ALA A 611 21.01 17.62 -33.94
N GLN A 612 22.27 17.53 -33.51
CA GLN A 612 23.02 16.26 -33.49
C GLN A 612 22.57 15.34 -32.35
N GLY A 613 22.18 15.88 -31.20
CA GLY A 613 21.55 15.13 -30.10
C GLY A 613 20.19 14.51 -30.46
N LYS A 614 19.50 15.01 -31.51
CA LYS A 614 18.19 14.48 -31.96
C LYS A 614 18.27 13.18 -32.78
N ALA A 615 19.45 12.59 -32.98
CA ALA A 615 19.63 11.39 -33.80
C ALA A 615 19.89 10.09 -33.01
N GLN A 616 20.25 10.19 -31.72
CA GLN A 616 20.44 9.08 -30.79
C GLN A 616 20.00 9.57 -29.40
N GLY A 617 19.27 8.76 -28.64
CA GLY A 617 19.01 9.05 -27.23
C GLY A 617 20.34 9.18 -26.49
N ALA A 618 20.71 10.41 -26.13
CA ALA A 618 21.89 10.66 -25.33
C ALA A 618 21.64 10.10 -23.92
N GLU A 619 22.45 9.14 -23.49
CA GLU A 619 22.35 8.57 -22.14
C GLU A 619 22.45 9.69 -21.10
N LYS A 620 21.37 9.91 -20.33
CA LYS A 620 21.34 10.87 -19.21
C LYS A 620 22.43 10.47 -18.22
N SER A 621 23.36 11.37 -17.92
CA SER A 621 24.57 11.03 -17.16
C SER A 621 24.36 11.19 -15.65
N ALA A 622 24.95 10.29 -14.88
CA ALA A 622 25.07 10.40 -13.42
C ALA A 622 25.78 11.70 -12.97
N ASP A 623 26.64 12.26 -13.83
CA ASP A 623 27.42 13.48 -13.62
C ASP A 623 26.74 14.77 -14.15
N ASP A 624 25.55 14.68 -14.75
CA ASP A 624 24.80 15.87 -15.19
C ASP A 624 24.45 16.74 -13.98
N LEU A 625 24.54 18.07 -14.12
CA LEU A 625 24.38 19.01 -13.01
C LEU A 625 22.96 19.58 -12.95
N LEU A 626 22.41 19.68 -11.74
CA LEU A 626 21.11 20.29 -11.47
C LEU A 626 21.17 21.81 -11.72
N GLU A 627 20.40 22.26 -12.71
CA GLU A 627 20.05 23.66 -12.98
C GLU A 627 18.59 23.89 -12.57
N LEU A 628 18.34 24.98 -11.84
CA LEU A 628 16.99 25.48 -11.60
C LEU A 628 16.70 26.66 -12.54
N VAL A 629 15.48 26.73 -13.07
CA VAL A 629 14.97 27.93 -13.73
C VAL A 629 13.68 28.39 -13.06
N LEU A 630 13.70 29.60 -12.50
CA LEU A 630 12.56 30.26 -11.87
C LEU A 630 11.88 31.17 -12.88
N VAL A 631 10.58 31.00 -13.11
CA VAL A 631 9.75 31.91 -13.91
C VAL A 631 8.71 32.55 -12.99
N THR A 632 8.82 33.87 -12.83
CA THR A 632 7.91 34.70 -12.03
C THR A 632 6.80 35.31 -12.89
N PRO A 633 5.72 35.86 -12.29
CA PRO A 633 4.68 36.58 -13.05
C PRO A 633 5.18 37.81 -13.82
N THR A 634 6.39 38.30 -13.54
CA THR A 634 7.04 39.39 -14.29
C THR A 634 7.76 38.92 -15.57
N GLY A 635 7.70 37.62 -15.88
CA GLY A 635 7.96 37.08 -17.21
C GLY A 635 9.45 36.94 -17.61
N ARG A 636 10.38 36.96 -16.65
CA ARG A 636 11.82 36.79 -16.93
C ARG A 636 12.38 35.55 -16.24
N PRO A 637 12.75 34.50 -16.98
CA PRO A 637 13.39 33.32 -16.40
C PRO A 637 14.74 33.65 -15.75
N GLN A 638 14.91 33.22 -14.50
CA GLN A 638 16.15 33.33 -13.74
C GLN A 638 16.79 31.95 -13.57
N ARG A 639 18.08 31.81 -13.90
CA ARG A 639 18.81 30.53 -13.90
C ARG A 639 19.75 30.41 -12.71
N PHE A 640 19.73 29.28 -12.04
CA PHE A 640 20.55 28.99 -10.87
C PHE A 640 21.25 27.64 -11.06
N ALA A 641 22.58 27.66 -11.16
CA ALA A 641 23.40 26.45 -11.20
C ALA A 641 23.74 26.01 -9.76
N THR A 642 23.40 24.77 -9.40
CA THR A 642 23.62 24.26 -8.03
C THR A 642 25.00 23.62 -7.83
N GLY A 643 25.60 23.10 -8.90
CA GLY A 643 26.84 22.30 -8.83
C GLY A 643 26.66 20.89 -8.27
N VAL A 644 25.42 20.41 -8.10
CA VAL A 644 25.06 19.08 -7.58
C VAL A 644 24.77 18.14 -8.75
N THR A 645 25.22 16.90 -8.70
CA THR A 645 25.03 15.92 -9.80
C THR A 645 23.71 15.16 -9.72
N ARG A 646 23.23 14.62 -10.85
CA ARG A 646 22.06 13.73 -10.96
C ARG A 646 22.13 12.60 -9.93
N ALA A 647 23.26 11.90 -9.84
CA ALA A 647 23.44 10.81 -8.88
C ALA A 647 23.27 11.27 -7.42
N GLN A 648 23.78 12.45 -7.04
CA GLN A 648 23.62 12.98 -5.67
C GLN A 648 22.16 13.31 -5.36
N VAL A 649 21.44 13.88 -6.33
CA VAL A 649 20.03 14.23 -6.16
C VAL A 649 19.16 12.98 -6.09
N SER A 650 19.25 12.08 -7.07
CA SER A 650 18.46 10.84 -7.13
C SER A 650 18.66 9.97 -5.89
N GLU A 651 19.90 9.81 -5.41
CA GLU A 651 20.19 9.06 -4.17
C GLU A 651 19.59 9.72 -2.92
N THR A 652 19.53 11.05 -2.88
CA THR A 652 18.91 11.77 -1.76
C THR A 652 17.38 11.71 -1.82
N VAL A 653 16.78 11.70 -3.02
CA VAL A 653 15.33 11.46 -3.21
C VAL A 653 14.96 10.05 -2.78
N ARG A 654 15.70 9.03 -3.23
CA ARG A 654 15.53 7.63 -2.82
C ARG A 654 15.61 7.48 -1.29
N HIS A 655 16.60 8.12 -0.66
CA HIS A 655 16.68 8.16 0.81
C HIS A 655 15.49 8.85 1.47
N LEU A 656 15.02 10.00 0.98
CA LEU A 656 13.84 10.66 1.54
C LEU A 656 12.59 9.77 1.42
N GLN A 657 12.40 9.12 0.27
CA GLN A 657 11.29 8.21 0.04
C GLN A 657 11.32 7.05 1.05
N ILE A 658 12.45 6.34 1.17
CA ILE A 658 12.62 5.24 2.15
C ILE A 658 12.34 5.70 3.58
N GLU A 659 12.94 6.81 4.03
CA GLU A 659 12.74 7.33 5.39
C GLU A 659 11.29 7.76 5.68
N LEU A 660 10.49 8.05 4.66
CA LEU A 660 9.07 8.38 4.80
C LEU A 660 8.15 7.15 4.71
N THR A 661 8.43 6.19 3.83
CA THR A 661 7.55 5.04 3.57
C THR A 661 7.78 3.86 4.50
N ASP A 662 9.03 3.64 4.94
CA ASP A 662 9.42 2.54 5.83
C ASP A 662 8.62 2.57 7.14
N ARG A 663 7.85 1.50 7.40
CA ARG A 663 6.97 1.38 8.57
C ARG A 663 7.75 1.52 9.88
N THR A 664 9.00 1.02 9.92
CA THR A 664 9.87 1.00 11.11
C THR A 664 10.40 2.38 11.49
N ARG A 665 10.34 3.36 10.57
CA ARG A 665 10.91 4.71 10.75
C ARG A 665 9.87 5.81 11.00
N ARG A 666 8.58 5.51 10.92
CA ARG A 666 7.46 6.49 11.10
C ARG A 666 7.45 7.24 12.44
N ARG A 667 8.11 6.71 13.47
CA ARG A 667 8.28 7.36 14.79
C ARG A 667 9.63 8.06 14.96
N ARG A 668 10.44 8.17 13.89
CA ARG A 668 11.75 8.85 13.86
C ARG A 668 11.67 10.15 13.08
N THR A 669 12.74 10.94 13.12
CA THR A 669 12.87 12.19 12.35
C THR A 669 14.05 12.15 11.37
N ASP A 670 14.53 10.95 11.03
CA ASP A 670 15.70 10.75 10.17
C ASP A 670 15.45 11.27 8.74
N TYR A 671 14.19 11.22 8.26
CA TYR A 671 13.72 11.86 7.02
C TYR A 671 14.06 13.36 6.92
N LEU A 672 14.21 14.08 8.05
CA LEU A 672 14.55 15.50 8.05
C LEU A 672 15.90 15.77 7.37
N LYS A 673 16.85 14.83 7.44
CA LYS A 673 18.19 15.00 6.88
C LYS A 673 18.18 15.03 5.35
N PRO A 674 17.63 14.04 4.61
CA PRO A 674 17.50 14.14 3.16
C PRO A 674 16.49 15.23 2.75
N ALA A 675 15.42 15.47 3.50
CA ALA A 675 14.49 16.58 3.24
C ALA A 675 15.16 17.97 3.27
N GLN A 676 16.02 18.22 4.25
CA GLN A 676 16.81 19.46 4.36
C GLN A 676 17.86 19.56 3.26
N GLN A 677 18.49 18.45 2.90
CA GLN A 677 19.45 18.43 1.81
C GLN A 677 18.80 18.78 0.47
N LEU A 678 17.62 18.21 0.16
CA LEU A 678 16.84 18.52 -1.04
C LEU A 678 16.30 19.95 -1.03
N TYR A 679 15.79 20.45 0.10
CA TYR A 679 15.41 21.87 0.23
C TYR A 679 16.59 22.80 -0.07
N SER A 680 17.79 22.47 0.42
CA SER A 680 19.00 23.27 0.19
C SER A 680 19.43 23.35 -1.28
N TRP A 681 19.01 22.38 -2.10
CA TRP A 681 19.33 22.31 -3.53
C TRP A 681 18.21 22.87 -4.42
N LEU A 682 16.95 22.58 -4.10
CA LEU A 682 15.79 22.87 -4.97
C LEU A 682 15.09 24.20 -4.64
N VAL A 683 15.14 24.66 -3.39
CA VAL A 683 14.33 25.79 -2.90
C VAL A 683 15.22 26.92 -2.38
N LYS A 684 16.25 26.58 -1.59
CA LYS A 684 17.12 27.57 -0.96
C LYS A 684 17.81 28.55 -1.94
N PRO A 685 18.23 28.15 -3.16
CA PRO A 685 18.80 29.09 -4.13
C PRO A 685 17.81 30.16 -4.62
N LEU A 686 16.51 29.90 -4.50
CA LEU A 686 15.43 30.75 -5.01
C LEU A 686 14.81 31.65 -3.93
N GLU A 687 15.09 31.37 -2.65
CA GLU A 687 14.32 31.89 -1.51
C GLU A 687 14.31 33.43 -1.39
N ASP A 688 15.40 34.11 -1.77
CA ASP A 688 15.45 35.59 -1.78
C ASP A 688 14.46 36.20 -2.78
N GLU A 689 14.27 35.57 -3.95
CA GLU A 689 13.31 36.01 -4.98
C GLU A 689 11.87 35.63 -4.60
N LEU A 690 11.66 34.41 -4.06
CA LEU A 690 10.35 33.95 -3.56
C LEU A 690 9.79 34.87 -2.47
N VAL A 691 10.64 35.29 -1.53
CA VAL A 691 10.28 36.24 -0.46
C VAL A 691 10.15 37.66 -1.01
N GLY A 692 11.02 38.07 -1.96
CA GLY A 692 11.02 39.40 -2.55
C GLY A 692 9.76 39.74 -3.34
N GLU A 693 9.22 38.77 -4.09
CA GLU A 693 7.99 38.90 -4.90
C GLU A 693 6.72 38.46 -4.15
N ASN A 694 6.82 38.10 -2.85
CA ASN A 694 5.71 37.63 -2.01
C ASN A 694 4.95 36.45 -2.66
N ILE A 695 5.71 35.44 -3.09
CA ILE A 695 5.18 34.22 -3.71
C ILE A 695 4.43 33.38 -2.67
N GLY A 696 3.28 32.81 -3.05
CA GLY A 696 2.53 31.87 -2.20
C GLY A 696 2.23 30.51 -2.85
N HIS A 697 2.55 30.33 -4.13
CA HIS A 697 2.46 29.04 -4.82
C HIS A 697 3.71 28.74 -5.67
N ILE A 698 4.19 27.50 -5.63
CA ILE A 698 5.28 27.00 -6.46
C ILE A 698 4.80 25.79 -7.26
N SER A 699 4.69 25.94 -8.59
CA SER A 699 4.52 24.81 -9.50
C SER A 699 5.89 24.29 -9.91
N PHE A 700 6.22 23.06 -9.56
CA PHE A 700 7.46 22.41 -9.97
C PHE A 700 7.27 21.70 -11.31
N ILE A 701 8.25 21.83 -12.21
CA ILE A 701 8.36 21.08 -13.47
C ILE A 701 9.66 20.27 -13.38
N LEU A 702 9.53 18.95 -13.24
CA LEU A 702 10.60 18.07 -12.75
C LEU A 702 11.08 17.07 -13.81
N ASP A 703 12.40 16.94 -13.96
CA ASP A 703 13.05 15.96 -14.85
C ASP A 703 12.92 14.55 -14.24
N GLN A 704 13.24 13.55 -15.05
CA GLN A 704 13.28 12.12 -14.71
C GLN A 704 14.06 11.85 -13.41
N GLY A 705 13.43 11.08 -12.50
CA GLY A 705 13.96 10.74 -11.18
C GLY A 705 13.64 11.78 -10.09
N LEU A 706 12.83 12.80 -10.42
CA LEU A 706 12.33 13.80 -9.48
C LEU A 706 10.79 13.86 -9.44
N ARG A 707 10.07 13.23 -10.37
CA ARG A 707 8.61 13.41 -10.50
C ARG A 707 7.83 12.72 -9.37
N SER A 708 8.47 11.74 -8.70
CA SER A 708 7.98 11.06 -7.49
C SER A 708 8.45 11.68 -6.17
N LEU A 709 9.11 12.85 -6.20
CA LEU A 709 9.58 13.55 -4.99
C LEU A 709 8.40 14.03 -4.12
N PRO A 710 8.31 13.64 -2.84
CA PRO A 710 7.35 14.22 -1.90
C PRO A 710 7.69 15.68 -1.56
N LEU A 711 7.34 16.58 -2.49
CA LEU A 711 7.62 18.02 -2.42
C LEU A 711 7.17 18.61 -1.09
N ALA A 712 6.00 18.21 -0.58
CA ALA A 712 5.44 18.72 0.66
C ALA A 712 6.33 18.45 1.90
N ALA A 713 7.12 17.38 1.89
CA ALA A 713 8.03 17.01 2.98
C ALA A 713 9.38 17.75 2.95
N LEU A 714 9.69 18.56 1.94
CA LEU A 714 10.90 19.37 1.90
C LEU A 714 10.92 20.34 3.10
N HIS A 715 12.07 20.48 3.78
CA HIS A 715 12.14 21.12 5.09
C HIS A 715 13.32 22.09 5.18
N ASP A 716 13.12 23.33 5.64
CA ASP A 716 14.17 24.37 5.63
C ASP A 716 15.17 24.30 6.80
N GLY A 717 14.93 23.41 7.76
CA GLY A 717 15.64 23.27 9.03
C GLY A 717 14.85 23.76 10.24
N GLN A 718 13.70 24.42 10.03
CA GLN A 718 12.76 24.89 11.04
C GLN A 718 11.30 24.52 10.73
N GLN A 719 10.91 24.49 9.45
CA GLN A 719 9.54 24.26 8.99
C GLN A 719 9.51 23.54 7.63
N PHE A 720 8.40 22.87 7.31
CA PHE A 720 8.15 22.27 6.01
C PHE A 720 7.81 23.33 4.95
N ILE A 721 8.02 23.01 3.67
CA ILE A 721 7.75 23.95 2.56
C ILE A 721 6.27 24.36 2.52
N ILE A 722 5.36 23.45 2.88
CA ILE A 722 3.92 23.69 2.96
C ILE A 722 3.52 24.70 4.05
N GLU A 723 4.40 24.99 5.01
CA GLU A 723 4.15 26.05 6.01
C GLU A 723 4.42 27.46 5.43
N LYS A 724 5.09 27.55 4.27
CA LYS A 724 5.38 28.79 3.55
C LYS A 724 4.56 28.95 2.26
N TYR A 725 4.51 27.89 1.45
CA TYR A 725 3.99 27.94 0.08
C TYR A 725 3.09 26.73 -0.19
N SER A 726 2.01 26.93 -0.94
CA SER A 726 1.37 25.78 -1.59
C SER A 726 2.28 25.26 -2.71
N VAL A 727 2.28 23.95 -2.93
CA VAL A 727 3.14 23.30 -3.92
C VAL A 727 2.32 22.39 -4.83
N GLY A 728 2.78 22.21 -6.07
CA GLY A 728 2.19 21.27 -7.03
C GLY A 728 3.19 20.86 -8.10
N LEU A 729 2.90 19.75 -8.77
CA LEU A 729 3.65 19.25 -9.93
C LEU A 729 2.93 19.65 -11.22
N MET A 730 3.68 20.10 -12.21
CA MET A 730 3.16 20.40 -13.55
C MET A 730 4.00 19.63 -14.58
N PRO A 731 3.39 18.87 -15.51
CA PRO A 731 4.15 18.10 -16.49
C PRO A 731 4.94 19.01 -17.43
N SER A 732 4.30 20.07 -17.92
CA SER A 732 4.89 21.24 -18.60
C SER A 732 3.84 22.34 -18.68
N LEU A 733 4.25 23.59 -18.95
CA LEU A 733 3.30 24.69 -19.12
C LEU A 733 2.45 24.51 -20.40
N SER A 734 3.03 23.96 -21.47
CA SER A 734 2.36 23.71 -22.75
C SER A 734 1.36 22.55 -22.72
N LEU A 735 1.56 21.53 -21.88
CA LEU A 735 0.59 20.43 -21.71
C LEU A 735 -0.53 20.73 -20.69
N THR A 736 -0.44 21.82 -19.94
CA THR A 736 -1.37 22.13 -18.84
C THR A 736 -2.44 23.13 -19.27
N ASP A 737 -3.71 22.84 -18.99
CA ASP A 737 -4.79 23.81 -19.20
C ASP A 737 -4.77 24.91 -18.12
N THR A 738 -4.18 26.03 -18.48
CA THR A 738 -3.99 27.22 -17.64
C THR A 738 -5.26 28.06 -17.43
N ARG A 739 -6.43 27.65 -17.94
CA ARG A 739 -7.67 28.42 -17.80
C ARG A 739 -8.26 28.27 -16.40
N ILE A 740 -8.26 29.37 -15.64
CA ILE A 740 -8.76 29.43 -14.25
C ILE A 740 -10.28 29.27 -14.20
N ALA A 741 -10.77 28.45 -13.26
CA ALA A 741 -12.19 28.26 -12.98
C ALA A 741 -12.44 28.29 -11.46
N ASN A 742 -13.60 28.80 -11.03
CA ASN A 742 -13.95 28.83 -9.61
C ASN A 742 -14.64 27.52 -9.19
N ILE A 743 -13.89 26.64 -8.54
CA ILE A 743 -14.35 25.31 -8.15
C ILE A 743 -15.29 25.31 -6.94
N ARG A 744 -15.37 26.40 -6.15
CA ARG A 744 -16.18 26.49 -4.91
C ARG A 744 -17.69 26.27 -5.06
N ASN A 745 -18.21 26.31 -6.29
CA ASN A 745 -19.63 26.08 -6.61
C ASN A 745 -19.82 24.89 -7.58
N ALA A 746 -18.80 24.06 -7.80
CA ALA A 746 -18.90 22.88 -8.64
C ALA A 746 -19.71 21.78 -7.94
N SER A 747 -20.44 20.97 -8.73
CA SER A 747 -20.98 19.70 -8.24
C SER A 747 -19.87 18.64 -8.23
N VAL A 748 -19.88 17.76 -7.24
CA VAL A 748 -18.93 16.65 -7.08
C VAL A 748 -19.59 15.33 -7.45
N LEU A 749 -19.00 14.58 -8.38
CA LEU A 749 -19.35 13.19 -8.62
C LEU A 749 -18.42 12.32 -7.76
N ALA A 750 -18.95 11.81 -6.64
CA ALA A 750 -18.19 11.02 -5.69
C ALA A 750 -18.52 9.54 -5.88
N MET A 751 -17.52 8.72 -6.17
CA MET A 751 -17.72 7.31 -6.48
C MET A 751 -16.64 6.44 -5.84
N GLY A 752 -16.95 5.19 -5.52
CA GLY A 752 -15.95 4.28 -4.95
C GLY A 752 -16.50 2.88 -4.68
N ALA A 753 -15.64 2.01 -4.16
CA ALA A 753 -16.01 0.68 -3.71
C ALA A 753 -15.36 0.34 -2.36
N ASP A 754 -16.16 -0.20 -1.43
CA ASP A 754 -15.68 -0.69 -0.13
C ASP A 754 -15.25 -2.17 -0.20
N LYS A 755 -15.65 -2.87 -1.27
CA LYS A 755 -15.42 -4.29 -1.52
C LYS A 755 -14.94 -4.50 -2.94
N PHE A 756 -14.04 -5.45 -3.10
CA PHE A 756 -13.47 -5.84 -4.38
C PHE A 756 -13.44 -7.36 -4.46
N SER A 757 -13.55 -7.88 -5.67
CA SER A 757 -13.29 -9.29 -5.94
C SER A 757 -11.80 -9.62 -5.78
N ASP A 758 -10.95 -8.72 -6.28
CA ASP A 758 -9.54 -8.93 -6.61
C ASP A 758 -8.54 -8.03 -5.86
N GLN A 759 -9.00 -7.31 -4.83
CA GLN A 759 -8.22 -6.38 -4.02
C GLN A 759 -8.68 -6.44 -2.54
N PRO A 760 -7.88 -5.96 -1.58
CA PRO A 760 -8.31 -5.78 -0.19
C PRO A 760 -9.54 -4.87 -0.08
N ALA A 761 -10.43 -5.13 0.89
CA ALA A 761 -11.54 -4.23 1.19
C ALA A 761 -11.06 -2.84 1.65
N LEU A 762 -11.84 -1.80 1.36
CA LEU A 762 -11.62 -0.42 1.79
C LEU A 762 -12.81 0.06 2.65
N PRO A 763 -12.91 -0.41 3.91
CA PRO A 763 -14.06 -0.16 4.78
C PRO A 763 -14.31 1.32 5.16
N ALA A 764 -13.35 2.24 4.92
CA ALA A 764 -13.52 3.67 5.15
C ALA A 764 -14.08 4.43 3.93
N VAL A 765 -14.13 3.82 2.74
CA VAL A 765 -14.74 4.44 1.53
C VAL A 765 -16.17 4.94 1.77
N PRO A 766 -17.08 4.22 2.48
CA PRO A 766 -18.41 4.74 2.79
C PRO A 766 -18.39 5.96 3.72
N LEU A 767 -17.40 6.07 4.61
CA LEU A 767 -17.17 7.26 5.46
C LEU A 767 -16.67 8.43 4.61
N GLU A 768 -15.69 8.20 3.72
CA GLU A 768 -15.16 9.20 2.78
C GLU A 768 -16.28 9.80 1.91
N LEU A 769 -16.99 8.95 1.16
CA LEU A 769 -18.03 9.41 0.21
C LEU A 769 -19.19 10.13 0.92
N SER A 770 -19.66 9.62 2.06
CA SER A 770 -20.73 10.27 2.83
C SER A 770 -20.30 11.59 3.47
N THR A 771 -19.00 11.78 3.75
CA THR A 771 -18.47 13.07 4.20
C THR A 771 -18.48 14.10 3.05
N ILE A 772 -18.12 13.68 1.84
CA ILE A 772 -18.18 14.53 0.64
C ILE A 772 -19.62 14.95 0.32
N GLU A 773 -20.59 14.02 0.38
CA GLU A 773 -22.01 14.31 0.16
C GLU A 773 -22.59 15.33 1.16
N GLN A 774 -22.10 15.35 2.40
CA GLN A 774 -22.49 16.36 3.40
C GLN A 774 -21.91 17.75 3.15
N LEU A 775 -20.70 17.82 2.58
CA LEU A 775 -19.97 19.07 2.37
C LEU A 775 -20.28 19.72 1.01
N TRP A 776 -20.63 18.94 -0.01
CA TRP A 776 -20.74 19.40 -1.39
C TRP A 776 -22.00 18.87 -2.11
N PRO A 777 -22.62 19.68 -3.00
CA PRO A 777 -23.69 19.19 -3.85
C PRO A 777 -23.15 18.23 -4.92
N GLY A 778 -23.96 17.23 -5.29
CA GLY A 778 -23.62 16.30 -6.36
C GLY A 778 -24.30 14.94 -6.21
N ALA A 779 -23.59 13.88 -6.58
CA ALA A 779 -24.10 12.51 -6.54
C ALA A 779 -23.05 11.52 -6.04
N LEU A 780 -23.53 10.47 -5.35
CA LEU A 780 -22.74 9.43 -4.71
C LEU A 780 -23.03 8.06 -5.37
N PHE A 781 -21.99 7.34 -5.76
CA PHE A 781 -22.09 5.97 -6.32
C PHE A 781 -21.15 5.02 -5.56
N LEU A 782 -21.70 3.98 -4.95
CA LEU A 782 -20.95 2.97 -4.20
C LEU A 782 -21.08 1.59 -4.89
N ASN A 783 -20.01 0.80 -4.86
CA ASN A 783 -19.99 -0.62 -5.27
C ASN A 783 -20.61 -0.88 -6.64
N GLU A 784 -21.74 -1.59 -6.73
CA GLU A 784 -22.39 -2.00 -7.98
C GLU A 784 -22.74 -0.83 -8.91
N SER A 785 -22.79 0.39 -8.38
CA SER A 785 -23.04 1.62 -9.11
C SER A 785 -21.76 2.38 -9.53
N PHE A 786 -20.58 1.96 -9.05
CA PHE A 786 -19.27 2.54 -9.39
C PHE A 786 -18.64 1.84 -10.60
N THR A 787 -19.06 2.25 -11.80
CA THR A 787 -18.54 1.75 -13.08
C THR A 787 -18.10 2.88 -14.01
N PRO A 788 -17.23 2.62 -15.01
CA PRO A 788 -16.85 3.62 -16.02
C PRO A 788 -18.04 4.16 -16.81
N GLU A 789 -19.03 3.31 -17.12
CA GLU A 789 -20.27 3.72 -17.78
C GLU A 789 -21.07 4.72 -16.95
N ALA A 790 -21.17 4.51 -15.63
CA ALA A 790 -21.91 5.40 -14.74
C ALA A 790 -21.31 6.81 -14.68
N ILE A 791 -19.97 6.96 -14.77
CA ILE A 791 -19.31 8.27 -14.92
C ILE A 791 -19.80 8.98 -16.19
N VAL A 792 -19.82 8.25 -17.31
CA VAL A 792 -20.19 8.81 -18.63
C VAL A 792 -21.68 9.14 -18.71
N GLU A 793 -22.56 8.37 -18.06
CA GLU A 793 -24.00 8.62 -17.98
C GLU A 793 -24.29 9.82 -17.06
N ALA A 794 -23.78 9.82 -15.82
CA ALA A 794 -24.01 10.91 -14.87
C ALA A 794 -23.56 12.27 -15.41
N ARG A 795 -22.42 12.31 -16.12
CA ARG A 795 -21.87 13.54 -16.74
C ARG A 795 -22.61 14.01 -17.99
N GLN A 796 -23.55 13.23 -18.53
CA GLN A 796 -24.50 13.69 -19.55
C GLN A 796 -25.73 14.38 -18.92
N GLU A 797 -26.09 14.02 -17.70
CA GLU A 797 -27.23 14.62 -16.98
C GLU A 797 -26.83 15.92 -16.27
N GLU A 798 -25.68 15.94 -15.58
CA GLU A 798 -25.18 17.09 -14.84
C GLU A 798 -23.68 17.36 -15.11
N ALA A 799 -23.33 18.65 -15.18
CA ALA A 799 -21.95 19.09 -15.38
C ALA A 799 -21.18 19.14 -14.05
N TYR A 800 -20.68 17.98 -13.61
CA TYR A 800 -19.77 17.89 -12.47
C TYR A 800 -18.43 18.56 -12.78
N GLY A 801 -17.91 19.34 -11.83
CA GLY A 801 -16.58 19.95 -11.94
C GLY A 801 -15.49 19.16 -11.24
N VAL A 802 -15.86 18.30 -10.28
CA VAL A 802 -14.96 17.39 -9.55
C VAL A 802 -15.41 15.95 -9.79
N LEU A 803 -14.47 15.07 -10.10
CA LEU A 803 -14.66 13.62 -10.07
C LEU A 803 -13.78 13.05 -8.96
N HIS A 804 -14.38 12.36 -8.00
CA HIS A 804 -13.69 11.74 -6.87
C HIS A 804 -13.87 10.22 -6.94
N LEU A 805 -12.75 9.49 -6.95
CA LEU A 805 -12.70 8.03 -7.03
C LEU A 805 -12.02 7.47 -5.76
N ALA A 806 -12.81 6.84 -4.91
CA ALA A 806 -12.39 6.20 -3.67
C ALA A 806 -12.24 4.68 -3.89
N THR A 807 -11.05 4.29 -4.34
CA THR A 807 -10.75 2.93 -4.83
C THR A 807 -9.25 2.71 -4.97
N HIS A 808 -8.80 1.46 -5.09
CA HIS A 808 -7.41 1.13 -5.41
C HIS A 808 -7.05 1.64 -6.81
N GLY A 809 -5.86 2.22 -6.94
CA GLY A 809 -5.22 2.47 -8.23
C GLY A 809 -3.71 2.28 -8.14
N GLU A 810 -3.10 1.83 -9.23
CA GLU A 810 -1.70 1.42 -9.24
C GLU A 810 -0.98 2.00 -10.47
N PHE A 811 0.12 2.69 -10.23
CA PHE A 811 1.04 3.21 -11.26
C PHE A 811 2.31 2.35 -11.24
N SER A 812 2.32 1.35 -12.13
CA SER A 812 3.32 0.29 -12.24
C SER A 812 4.46 0.65 -13.20
N LYS A 813 5.59 -0.07 -13.10
CA LYS A 813 6.66 -0.03 -14.13
C LYS A 813 6.13 -0.53 -15.48
N GLY A 814 6.75 -0.11 -16.59
CA GLY A 814 6.40 -0.57 -17.94
C GLY A 814 5.39 0.31 -18.67
N SER A 815 4.65 -0.30 -19.60
CA SER A 815 3.65 0.39 -20.42
C SER A 815 2.39 0.77 -19.62
N LEU A 816 1.65 1.77 -20.11
CA LEU A 816 0.48 2.34 -19.44
C LEU A 816 -0.66 1.35 -19.16
N ASP A 817 -0.68 0.20 -19.82
CA ASP A 817 -1.62 -0.90 -19.58
C ASP A 817 -1.31 -1.71 -18.31
N ASN A 818 -0.07 -1.65 -17.80
CA ASN A 818 0.31 -2.21 -16.49
C ASN A 818 -0.24 -1.39 -15.30
N SER A 819 -0.71 -0.16 -15.56
CA SER A 819 -1.23 0.76 -14.56
C SER A 819 -2.74 0.90 -14.69
N TYR A 820 -3.48 0.88 -13.57
CA TYR A 820 -4.95 0.83 -13.59
C TYR A 820 -5.63 1.57 -12.44
N ILE A 821 -6.90 1.90 -12.65
CA ILE A 821 -7.86 2.24 -11.60
C ILE A 821 -8.83 1.06 -11.46
N GLN A 822 -9.02 0.57 -10.24
CA GLN A 822 -10.00 -0.47 -9.96
C GLN A 822 -11.41 0.13 -9.93
N PHE A 823 -12.29 -0.32 -10.82
CA PHE A 823 -13.74 -0.12 -10.69
C PHE A 823 -14.38 -1.36 -10.07
N TRP A 824 -15.67 -1.28 -9.73
CA TRP A 824 -16.40 -2.42 -9.17
C TRP A 824 -16.40 -3.64 -10.09
N ASP A 825 -16.57 -3.42 -11.40
CA ASP A 825 -16.80 -4.49 -12.36
C ASP A 825 -15.52 -4.92 -13.12
N ARG A 826 -14.47 -4.08 -13.12
CA ARG A 826 -13.21 -4.30 -13.84
C ARG A 826 -12.10 -3.31 -13.47
N ARG A 827 -10.87 -3.62 -13.86
CA ARG A 827 -9.77 -2.66 -13.94
C ARG A 827 -9.90 -1.81 -15.21
N LEU A 828 -9.68 -0.51 -15.10
CA LEU A 828 -9.57 0.42 -16.23
C LEU A 828 -8.11 0.90 -16.32
N SER A 829 -7.41 0.53 -17.37
CA SER A 829 -5.99 0.88 -17.53
C SER A 829 -5.78 2.35 -17.89
N LEU A 830 -4.57 2.88 -17.64
CA LEU A 830 -4.26 4.30 -17.86
C LEU A 830 -4.34 4.74 -19.32
N ASP A 831 -4.08 3.85 -20.27
CA ASP A 831 -4.28 4.11 -21.70
C ASP A 831 -5.77 4.28 -22.06
N GLN A 832 -6.68 3.68 -21.28
CA GLN A 832 -8.13 3.70 -21.46
C GLN A 832 -8.84 4.87 -20.77
N LEU A 833 -8.18 5.62 -19.88
CA LEU A 833 -8.78 6.79 -19.20
C LEU A 833 -9.51 7.81 -20.11
N PRO A 834 -9.06 8.11 -21.35
CA PRO A 834 -9.80 8.97 -22.27
C PRO A 834 -11.25 8.51 -22.56
N GLN A 835 -11.58 7.23 -22.36
CA GLN A 835 -12.93 6.69 -22.55
C GLN A 835 -13.95 7.26 -21.55
N LEU A 836 -13.49 7.74 -20.38
CA LEU A 836 -14.30 8.44 -19.38
C LEU A 836 -14.76 9.84 -19.85
N GLN A 837 -14.20 10.36 -20.96
CA GLN A 837 -14.58 11.63 -21.59
C GLN A 837 -14.52 12.83 -20.63
N LEU A 838 -13.50 12.88 -19.75
CA LEU A 838 -13.39 13.92 -18.71
C LEU A 838 -13.15 15.32 -19.30
N ASP A 839 -12.82 15.44 -20.58
CA ASP A 839 -12.66 16.71 -21.28
C ASP A 839 -14.00 17.41 -21.60
N ARG A 840 -15.14 16.70 -21.57
CA ARG A 840 -16.47 17.18 -22.01
C ARG A 840 -17.62 16.78 -21.06
N PRO A 841 -18.18 17.72 -20.28
CA PRO A 841 -17.60 19.01 -19.90
C PRO A 841 -16.34 18.80 -19.05
N THR A 842 -15.35 19.68 -19.20
CA THR A 842 -14.01 19.49 -18.60
C THR A 842 -14.06 19.36 -17.08
N ILE A 843 -13.49 18.28 -16.54
CA ILE A 843 -13.25 18.11 -15.10
C ILE A 843 -12.14 19.06 -14.65
N GLU A 844 -12.44 19.90 -13.67
CA GLU A 844 -11.53 20.88 -13.06
C GLU A 844 -10.57 20.23 -12.04
N LEU A 845 -11.00 19.11 -11.45
CA LEU A 845 -10.21 18.29 -10.52
C LEU A 845 -10.65 16.82 -10.55
N LEU A 846 -9.74 15.91 -10.90
CA LEU A 846 -9.84 14.49 -10.60
C LEU A 846 -9.20 14.22 -9.23
N VAL A 847 -9.82 13.40 -8.38
CA VAL A 847 -9.24 12.93 -7.12
C VAL A 847 -9.24 11.41 -7.13
N LEU A 848 -8.08 10.80 -6.92
CA LEU A 848 -7.92 9.37 -6.69
C LEU A 848 -7.45 9.21 -5.24
N SER A 849 -8.30 8.69 -4.34
CA SER A 849 -7.99 8.72 -2.90
C SER A 849 -6.98 7.65 -2.49
N ALA A 850 -7.12 6.40 -2.97
CA ALA A 850 -6.31 5.25 -2.54
C ALA A 850 -5.38 4.68 -3.64
N CYS A 851 -4.46 5.50 -4.16
CA CYS A 851 -3.46 5.04 -5.14
C CYS A 851 -2.10 4.63 -4.52
N ARG A 852 -1.34 3.81 -5.25
CA ARG A 852 0.11 3.58 -5.06
C ARG A 852 0.85 3.91 -6.35
N THR A 853 1.96 4.63 -6.25
CA THR A 853 2.92 4.78 -7.35
C THR A 853 4.19 4.01 -7.03
N VAL A 854 4.78 3.33 -8.02
CA VAL A 854 6.12 2.74 -7.86
C VAL A 854 7.14 3.87 -7.78
N LEU A 855 7.79 4.01 -6.62
CA LEU A 855 8.76 5.08 -6.38
C LEU A 855 10.11 4.75 -7.04
N GLY A 856 10.75 5.76 -7.63
CA GLY A 856 12.05 5.63 -8.27
C GLY A 856 12.05 4.95 -9.65
N ASP A 857 10.88 4.67 -10.22
CA ASP A 857 10.73 4.18 -11.60
C ASP A 857 10.32 5.31 -12.56
N GLU A 858 10.94 5.34 -13.74
CA GLU A 858 10.83 6.45 -14.69
C GLU A 858 9.51 6.45 -15.47
N GLU A 859 8.95 5.27 -15.71
CA GLU A 859 7.70 5.10 -16.46
C GLU A 859 6.49 5.29 -15.52
N ALA A 860 6.55 4.76 -14.30
CA ALA A 860 5.58 5.06 -13.25
C ALA A 860 5.54 6.57 -12.92
N GLU A 861 6.71 7.22 -12.88
CA GLU A 861 6.81 8.69 -12.73
C GLU A 861 6.12 9.46 -13.85
N LEU A 862 6.22 9.00 -15.10
CA LEU A 862 5.56 9.62 -16.25
C LEU A 862 4.05 9.38 -16.27
N GLY A 863 3.60 8.17 -15.91
CA GLY A 863 2.18 7.85 -15.73
C GLY A 863 1.52 8.72 -14.66
N PHE A 864 2.17 8.86 -13.50
CA PHE A 864 1.71 9.71 -12.39
C PHE A 864 1.68 11.20 -12.75
N ALA A 865 2.80 11.75 -13.24
CA ALA A 865 2.90 13.17 -13.57
C ALA A 865 2.12 13.56 -14.84
N GLY A 866 1.81 12.58 -15.70
CA GLY A 866 0.96 12.70 -16.87
C GLY A 866 -0.54 12.47 -16.63
N LEU A 867 -0.94 12.03 -15.42
CA LEU A 867 -2.29 11.55 -15.09
C LEU A 867 -3.41 12.50 -15.54
N ALA A 868 -3.34 13.78 -15.14
CA ALA A 868 -4.36 14.76 -15.47
C ALA A 868 -4.52 14.92 -17.00
N VAL A 869 -3.39 15.06 -17.71
CA VAL A 869 -3.33 15.21 -19.17
C VAL A 869 -3.90 13.99 -19.88
N LYS A 870 -3.54 12.78 -19.42
CA LYS A 870 -4.03 11.52 -20.00
C LYS A 870 -5.52 11.30 -19.75
N ALA A 871 -6.01 11.66 -18.56
CA ALA A 871 -7.42 11.55 -18.21
C ALA A 871 -8.31 12.62 -18.89
N GLY A 872 -7.74 13.73 -19.36
CA GLY A 872 -8.47 14.87 -19.91
C GLY A 872 -9.04 15.82 -18.84
N ALA A 873 -8.54 15.75 -17.62
CA ALA A 873 -8.84 16.67 -16.53
C ALA A 873 -7.79 17.79 -16.46
N LYS A 874 -8.15 18.97 -15.95
CA LYS A 874 -7.15 20.06 -15.78
C LYS A 874 -6.11 19.76 -14.69
N SER A 875 -6.52 19.00 -13.69
CA SER A 875 -5.73 18.69 -12.49
C SER A 875 -6.13 17.32 -11.95
N ALA A 876 -5.19 16.64 -11.31
CA ALA A 876 -5.44 15.42 -10.55
C ALA A 876 -4.77 15.51 -9.17
N ILE A 877 -5.43 14.99 -8.13
CA ILE A 877 -4.79 14.64 -6.86
C ILE A 877 -4.68 13.12 -6.80
N ALA A 878 -3.48 12.64 -6.50
CA ALA A 878 -3.17 11.23 -6.28
C ALA A 878 -2.05 11.09 -5.23
N THR A 879 -1.87 9.87 -4.74
CA THR A 879 -0.90 9.51 -3.71
C THR A 879 0.37 8.88 -4.30
N LEU A 880 1.53 9.37 -3.85
CA LEU A 880 2.85 8.86 -4.22
C LEU A 880 3.07 7.42 -3.72
N TRP A 881 2.56 7.08 -2.54
CA TRP A 881 2.60 5.74 -1.95
C TRP A 881 1.28 5.44 -1.27
N ARG A 882 1.02 4.16 -0.98
CA ARG A 882 -0.20 3.74 -0.30
C ARG A 882 -0.27 4.37 1.10
N VAL A 883 -1.30 5.15 1.38
CA VAL A 883 -1.69 5.56 2.73
C VAL A 883 -2.79 4.61 3.20
N SER A 884 -2.98 4.46 4.51
CA SER A 884 -4.08 3.67 5.06
C SER A 884 -5.44 4.29 4.71
N ASP A 885 -6.45 3.44 4.56
CA ASP A 885 -7.79 3.78 4.10
C ASP A 885 -8.49 4.80 5.02
N LEU A 886 -8.43 4.59 6.34
CA LEU A 886 -9.04 5.52 7.30
C LEU A 886 -8.37 6.90 7.29
N GLU A 887 -7.04 6.94 7.23
CA GLU A 887 -6.27 8.18 7.18
C GLU A 887 -6.47 8.93 5.87
N THR A 888 -6.69 8.21 4.77
CA THR A 888 -7.08 8.76 3.48
C THR A 888 -8.46 9.43 3.56
N ALA A 889 -9.46 8.72 4.07
CA ALA A 889 -10.79 9.27 4.32
C ALA A 889 -10.75 10.50 5.26
N SER A 890 -9.89 10.45 6.28
CA SER A 890 -9.67 11.54 7.23
C SER A 890 -9.04 12.77 6.58
N PHE A 891 -8.06 12.57 5.68
CA PHE A 891 -7.44 13.63 4.90
C PHE A 891 -8.45 14.28 3.94
N MET A 892 -9.26 13.46 3.28
CA MET A 892 -10.23 13.93 2.28
C MET A 892 -11.40 14.70 2.90
N ALA A 893 -11.86 14.32 4.09
CA ALA A 893 -12.81 15.11 4.87
C ALA A 893 -12.35 16.57 5.07
N GLU A 894 -11.08 16.77 5.43
CA GLU A 894 -10.49 18.09 5.57
C GLU A 894 -10.23 18.75 4.21
N PHE A 895 -9.72 18.02 3.21
CA PHE A 895 -9.50 18.56 1.86
C PHE A 895 -10.77 19.13 1.24
N TYR A 896 -11.90 18.42 1.28
CA TYR A 896 -13.17 18.94 0.76
C TYR A 896 -13.72 20.11 1.58
N THR A 897 -13.44 20.15 2.89
CA THR A 897 -13.75 21.31 3.74
C THR A 897 -12.94 22.54 3.35
N GLN A 898 -11.67 22.37 3.01
CA GLN A 898 -10.77 23.45 2.59
C GLN A 898 -11.01 23.86 1.12
N LEU A 899 -11.38 22.93 0.23
CA LEU A 899 -11.69 23.20 -1.18
C LEU A 899 -12.87 24.17 -1.35
N GLY A 900 -13.83 24.18 -0.41
CA GLY A 900 -14.94 25.13 -0.41
C GLY A 900 -14.54 26.54 0.03
N GLN A 901 -13.36 26.70 0.64
CA GLN A 901 -12.90 27.93 1.28
C GLN A 901 -11.72 28.56 0.54
N ALA A 902 -10.72 27.75 0.16
CA ALA A 902 -9.50 28.13 -0.54
C ALA A 902 -9.76 28.82 -1.88
N SER A 903 -8.86 29.70 -2.29
CA SER A 903 -8.95 30.48 -3.52
C SER A 903 -8.49 29.73 -4.76
N TYR A 904 -7.76 28.62 -4.58
CA TYR A 904 -7.28 27.73 -5.63
C TYR A 904 -7.02 26.31 -5.09
N LYS A 905 -6.94 25.31 -5.97
CA LYS A 905 -6.84 23.88 -5.61
C LYS A 905 -5.60 23.55 -4.77
N ALA A 906 -4.45 24.14 -5.11
CA ALA A 906 -3.21 23.88 -4.36
C ALA A 906 -3.21 24.46 -2.92
N GLU A 907 -3.94 25.54 -2.67
CA GLU A 907 -4.15 26.06 -1.31
C GLU A 907 -5.05 25.12 -0.49
N ALA A 908 -6.10 24.53 -1.09
CA ALA A 908 -6.94 23.55 -0.41
C ALA A 908 -6.14 22.32 0.04
N LEU A 909 -5.28 21.79 -0.84
CA LEU A 909 -4.37 20.69 -0.54
C LEU A 909 -3.40 21.08 0.59
N GLN A 910 -2.75 22.24 0.48
CA GLN A 910 -1.84 22.77 1.51
C GLN A 910 -2.53 22.86 2.88
N GLN A 911 -3.75 23.38 2.97
CA GLN A 911 -4.45 23.50 4.27
C GLN A 911 -4.81 22.13 4.86
N ALA A 912 -5.20 21.13 4.05
CA ALA A 912 -5.43 19.77 4.53
C ALA A 912 -4.14 19.12 5.07
N GLN A 913 -3.01 19.29 4.36
CA GLN A 913 -1.70 18.82 4.83
C GLN A 913 -1.27 19.49 6.14
N LEU A 914 -1.49 20.80 6.25
CA LEU A 914 -1.20 21.56 7.47
C LEU A 914 -2.09 21.16 8.65
N ALA A 915 -3.37 20.88 8.43
CA ALA A 915 -4.29 20.41 9.46
C ALA A 915 -3.89 19.02 10.00
N MET A 916 -3.47 18.11 9.11
CA MET A 916 -2.96 16.81 9.51
C MET A 916 -1.62 16.93 10.27
N LEU A 917 -0.68 17.74 9.77
CA LEU A 917 0.60 18.05 10.44
C LEU A 917 0.41 18.64 11.85
N ARG A 918 -0.63 19.45 12.07
CA ARG A 918 -0.92 20.11 13.36
C ARG A 918 -1.73 19.25 14.34
N GLY A 919 -2.26 18.10 13.89
CA GLY A 919 -3.19 17.29 14.68
C GLY A 919 -4.58 17.92 14.82
N ASP A 920 -4.98 18.79 13.88
CA ASP A 920 -6.33 19.37 13.81
C ASP A 920 -7.35 18.31 13.31
N ILE A 921 -6.90 17.38 12.47
CA ILE A 921 -7.62 16.14 12.11
C ILE A 921 -7.26 15.05 13.12
N LYS A 922 -8.25 14.31 13.63
CA LYS A 922 -8.05 13.20 14.59
C LYS A 922 -9.27 12.29 14.68
N ILE A 923 -9.05 11.05 15.10
CA ILE A 923 -10.11 10.21 15.67
C ILE A 923 -10.28 10.61 17.15
N GLN A 924 -11.51 10.57 17.68
CA GLN A 924 -11.78 10.73 19.10
C GLN A 924 -13.10 10.05 19.47
N ASP A 925 -13.09 9.24 20.53
CA ASP A 925 -14.27 8.57 21.09
C ASP A 925 -15.09 7.77 20.02
N GLY A 926 -14.39 7.15 19.06
CA GLY A 926 -15.00 6.41 17.93
C GLY A 926 -15.49 7.28 16.76
N ASN A 927 -15.10 8.56 16.69
CA ASN A 927 -15.51 9.49 15.63
C ASN A 927 -14.30 10.11 14.93
N LEU A 928 -14.37 10.32 13.62
CA LEU A 928 -13.50 11.26 12.92
C LEU A 928 -13.90 12.70 13.30
N VAL A 929 -12.92 13.53 13.67
CA VAL A 929 -13.04 14.95 14.02
C VAL A 929 -12.10 15.75 13.11
N TRP A 930 -12.62 16.77 12.44
CA TRP A 930 -11.87 17.66 11.54
C TRP A 930 -12.45 19.08 11.58
N SER A 931 -11.93 20.03 10.79
CA SER A 931 -12.38 21.44 10.87
C SER A 931 -13.84 21.66 10.44
N GLY A 932 -14.38 20.77 9.60
CA GLY A 932 -15.74 20.84 9.06
C GLY A 932 -16.80 20.11 9.90
N GLY A 933 -16.41 19.24 10.84
CA GLY A 933 -17.40 18.46 11.58
C GLY A 933 -16.88 17.32 12.44
N THR A 934 -17.78 16.38 12.73
CA THR A 934 -17.51 15.14 13.45
C THR A 934 -18.45 14.05 12.97
N GLN A 935 -17.94 12.87 12.65
CA GLN A 935 -18.71 11.75 12.09
C GLN A 935 -18.25 10.43 12.73
N PRO A 936 -19.16 9.53 13.17
CA PRO A 936 -18.78 8.23 13.71
C PRO A 936 -18.05 7.37 12.67
N LEU A 937 -17.09 6.58 13.13
CA LEU A 937 -16.39 5.61 12.29
C LEU A 937 -17.28 4.39 11.97
N PRO A 938 -17.08 3.72 10.82
CA PRO A 938 -17.65 2.41 10.53
C PRO A 938 -17.29 1.37 11.59
N GLU A 939 -18.17 0.38 11.78
CA GLU A 939 -17.87 -0.80 12.61
C GLU A 939 -16.59 -1.50 12.10
N GLY A 940 -15.73 -1.95 13.01
CA GLY A 940 -14.40 -2.50 12.69
C GLY A 940 -13.24 -1.49 12.58
N LEU A 941 -13.51 -0.17 12.49
CA LEU A 941 -12.46 0.87 12.33
C LEU A 941 -12.16 1.68 13.61
N GLY A 942 -12.77 1.32 14.75
CA GLY A 942 -12.72 2.13 15.99
C GLY A 942 -11.37 2.24 16.72
N ASN A 943 -10.37 1.43 16.35
CA ASN A 943 -9.15 1.20 17.15
C ASN A 943 -7.84 1.69 16.49
N VAL A 944 -7.87 2.76 15.69
CA VAL A 944 -6.64 3.36 15.12
C VAL A 944 -5.95 4.26 16.16
N SER A 945 -4.67 3.96 16.44
CA SER A 945 -3.86 4.68 17.43
C SER A 945 -3.52 6.10 16.96
N LEU A 946 -3.72 7.07 17.86
CA LEU A 946 -3.88 8.48 17.50
C LEU A 946 -2.62 9.34 17.53
N ALA A 947 -1.46 8.73 17.76
CA ALA A 947 -0.20 9.44 17.89
C ALA A 947 0.50 9.71 16.55
N ASP A 948 0.27 8.89 15.52
CA ASP A 948 1.20 8.80 14.38
C ASP A 948 0.80 9.62 13.13
N ILE A 949 -0.47 10.04 12.94
CA ILE A 949 -0.91 10.67 11.68
C ILE A 949 -0.31 12.06 11.36
N GLN A 950 0.39 12.68 12.32
CA GLN A 950 1.15 13.92 12.09
C GLN A 950 2.44 13.70 11.29
N HIS A 951 2.94 12.46 11.19
CA HIS A 951 4.16 12.13 10.45
C HIS A 951 3.99 12.42 8.94
N PRO A 952 5.01 12.92 8.22
CA PRO A 952 4.86 13.29 6.80
C PRO A 952 4.47 12.13 5.88
N TYR A 953 4.67 10.87 6.30
CA TYR A 953 4.11 9.69 5.62
C TYR A 953 2.64 9.84 5.23
N TYR A 954 1.81 10.40 6.12
CA TYR A 954 0.36 10.45 5.93
C TYR A 954 -0.09 11.60 5.03
N TRP A 955 0.52 12.79 5.14
CA TRP A 955 0.09 13.98 4.42
C TRP A 955 0.96 14.37 3.22
N SER A 956 2.25 13.99 3.18
CA SER A 956 3.14 14.32 2.05
C SER A 956 3.03 13.36 0.86
N ALA A 957 2.29 12.27 1.01
CA ALA A 957 1.93 11.36 -0.07
C ALA A 957 1.05 12.03 -1.13
N PHE A 958 0.12 12.89 -0.70
CA PHE A 958 -0.84 13.56 -1.58
C PHE A 958 -0.17 14.67 -2.38
N SER A 959 -0.21 14.55 -3.70
CA SER A 959 0.34 15.55 -4.63
C SER A 959 -0.71 16.00 -5.64
N LEU A 960 -0.74 17.30 -5.92
CA LEU A 960 -1.52 17.88 -7.01
C LEU A 960 -0.68 17.90 -8.29
N VAL A 961 -1.21 17.34 -9.36
CA VAL A 961 -0.61 17.27 -10.71
C VAL A 961 -1.45 18.07 -11.69
N GLY A 962 -0.84 18.95 -12.48
CA GLY A 962 -1.50 19.78 -13.50
C GLY A 962 -1.74 21.22 -13.05
N SER A 963 -2.90 21.80 -13.38
CA SER A 963 -3.21 23.20 -13.05
C SER A 963 -3.44 23.38 -11.54
N PRO A 964 -2.74 24.31 -10.85
CA PRO A 964 -2.93 24.52 -9.41
C PRO A 964 -4.13 25.43 -9.08
N TRP A 965 -4.67 26.13 -10.08
CA TRP A 965 -5.79 27.09 -9.99
C TRP A 965 -7.08 26.54 -10.57
#